data_AF-A0A523IGF0-F1
#
_entry.id   AF-A0A523IGF0-F1
#
_cell.length_a   1.000
_cell.length_b   1.000
_cell.length_c   1.000
_cell.angle_alpha   90.00
_cell.angle_beta   90.00
_cell.angle_gamma   90.00
#
_symmetry.space_group_name_H-M   'P 1'
#
loop_
_entity.id
_entity.type
_entity.pdbx_description
1 polymer ?
#
loop_
_entity_poly.entity_id
_entity_poly.type
_entity_poly.pdbx_seq_one_letter_code
_entity_poly.pdbx_strand_id
1 'polypeptide(L)'
;MTACVKPHERALCKRPPRLAPLIAAVGIALAFLPGSVSGQIPKDQQKCINGLNKNFAAVAKAQGKDICKCIKDGAQGKLGPMTIEACTTADSNGKVDKAKQKTISKEFKDCAASFPAFGATDSATVNQVAVDKELALIHAVFGSDLNQAIVLRENGKSAHKCQVDVVKATKKCQDAKLKAFNSCKKAGLKDGGITDRLDLEACMGLDPKGKIQSACVAKLGDKITKKCSGVDQATAFPGECFDAVDLQACLDQLVECGVCLALNVADGLSRNCDELDDGMLNLSCVPICGNGVFEFSEECDDGNTSDGDGCSSSCQAELPFTVRIVNHNILQNISTGNVGFDDLADRLILLADQIALVEPDLVTLQEVTLGFAGGPTILVDDLESRFGLEYFAAEYGVATGNAVLSKWPLTLKEVVRIPSEETVPVFSDRRFAARVVAESPVGPIDVYTMHFCAGSIGCSMAERTVQAEVFIDFLEATHVSAHPAIVGADFNAHTGTAPDSDPNNDPPIDLMQAAGWFSLFDGFDAACDAPTDRSGCTSGIADLTMMDDTTARRIDNIMIAPASQIGPIPPISEAVELGPTQRFADTPFADPNPECHFDPRLPCDDDSDCPSGSECNPNDFCVRETPMPCSIDANCPGDIAPESCRTTLWISDHVGVESTIEIQRLP
;
A
#
# COMPACT_ATOMS: atom_id res chain seq x y z
N MET A 1 -19.00 38.21 62.51
CA MET A 1 -18.07 39.35 62.60
C MET A 1 -17.19 39.29 61.35
N THR A 2 -17.65 39.90 60.25
CA THR A 2 -17.23 41.23 59.71
C THR A 2 -15.86 41.17 59.01
N ALA A 3 -15.66 41.57 57.75
CA ALA A 3 -16.54 42.24 56.79
C ALA A 3 -16.01 42.11 55.35
N CYS A 4 -16.92 42.00 54.38
CA CYS A 4 -16.73 42.41 52.98
C CYS A 4 -16.80 43.94 52.86
N VAL A 5 -15.97 44.56 52.03
CA VAL A 5 -16.26 45.83 51.34
C VAL A 5 -15.64 45.79 49.92
N LYS A 6 -16.47 45.98 48.88
CA LYS A 6 -16.16 46.29 47.44
C LYS A 6 -16.29 47.83 47.20
N PRO A 7 -16.21 48.45 45.98
CA PRO A 7 -15.80 48.06 44.59
C PRO A 7 -14.95 49.12 43.79
N HIS A 8 -14.73 48.85 42.48
CA HIS A 8 -14.21 49.66 41.34
C HIS A 8 -12.67 49.61 41.14
N GLU A 9 -12.06 49.35 39.97
CA GLU A 9 -12.43 49.50 38.55
C GLU A 9 -11.57 48.56 37.63
N ARG A 10 -11.96 48.46 36.35
CA ARG A 10 -11.45 47.54 35.31
C ARG A 10 -10.08 47.92 34.70
N ALA A 11 -9.44 46.88 34.14
CA ALA A 11 -8.56 46.86 32.96
C ALA A 11 -7.05 47.13 33.14
N LEU A 12 -6.22 46.15 32.76
CA LEU A 12 -5.16 46.23 31.72
C LEU A 12 -4.12 45.09 31.90
N CYS A 13 -4.32 43.97 31.22
CA CYS A 13 -3.20 43.14 30.72
C CYS A 13 -3.39 43.01 29.21
N LYS A 14 -2.80 43.96 28.45
CA LYS A 14 -2.62 43.87 27.00
C LYS A 14 -1.15 43.55 26.72
N ARG A 15 -0.91 42.53 25.90
CA ARG A 15 0.37 42.18 25.26
C ARG A 15 0.92 43.38 24.45
N PRO A 16 2.25 43.48 24.24
CA PRO A 16 2.90 44.67 23.70
C PRO A 16 2.58 44.91 22.21
N PRO A 17 2.68 46.17 21.71
CA PRO A 17 2.36 46.50 20.33
C PRO A 17 3.51 46.12 19.39
N ARG A 18 3.18 45.47 18.27
CA ARG A 18 4.08 45.34 17.10
C ARG A 18 4.24 46.72 16.45
N LEU A 19 5.48 47.17 16.28
CA LEU A 19 5.81 48.36 15.48
C LEU A 19 5.41 48.13 14.01
N ALA A 20 4.66 49.07 13.45
CA ALA A 20 4.47 49.20 12.00
C ALA A 20 5.67 49.96 11.39
N PRO A 21 6.17 49.59 10.20
CA PRO A 21 7.12 50.44 9.51
C PRO A 21 6.38 51.52 8.71
N LEU A 22 6.78 52.77 8.95
CA LEU A 22 6.45 53.94 8.15
C LEU A 22 7.07 53.82 6.76
N ILE A 23 6.25 54.02 5.73
CA ILE A 23 6.67 54.18 4.34
C ILE A 23 7.40 55.52 4.21
N ALA A 24 8.69 55.48 3.90
CA ALA A 24 9.44 56.63 3.40
C ALA A 24 9.67 56.44 1.88
N ALA A 25 9.12 57.35 1.10
CA ALA A 25 9.30 57.40 -0.35
C ALA A 25 10.75 57.75 -0.72
N VAL A 26 11.44 56.86 -1.43
CA VAL A 26 12.64 57.19 -2.21
C VAL A 26 12.37 56.71 -3.63
N GLY A 27 12.23 57.67 -4.53
CA GLY A 27 12.08 57.42 -5.96
C GLY A 27 13.40 56.93 -6.55
N ILE A 28 13.40 55.70 -7.05
CA ILE A 28 14.38 55.22 -8.03
C ILE A 28 13.58 54.89 -9.29
N ALA A 29 13.73 55.73 -10.29
CA ALA A 29 13.26 55.47 -11.64
C ALA A 29 14.13 54.36 -12.25
N LEU A 30 13.66 53.12 -12.17
CA LEU A 30 14.20 51.99 -12.94
C LEU A 30 13.32 51.81 -14.19
N ALA A 31 13.97 51.93 -15.34
CA ALA A 31 13.38 51.85 -16.66
C ALA A 31 12.60 50.54 -16.84
N PHE A 32 11.34 50.65 -17.29
CA PHE A 32 10.54 49.52 -17.74
C PHE A 32 11.17 48.92 -19.01
N LEU A 33 11.83 47.78 -18.87
CA LEU A 33 11.85 46.77 -19.91
C LEU A 33 10.52 45.98 -19.81
N PRO A 34 9.89 45.58 -20.93
CA PRO A 34 8.73 44.70 -20.88
C PRO A 34 9.20 43.31 -20.46
N GLY A 35 9.27 43.07 -19.15
CA GLY A 35 9.44 41.76 -18.56
C GLY A 35 8.16 40.96 -18.73
N SER A 36 8.27 39.78 -19.32
CA SER A 36 7.22 38.79 -19.52
C SER A 36 6.41 38.56 -18.24
N VAL A 37 5.09 38.75 -18.30
CA VAL A 37 4.17 38.26 -17.26
C VAL A 37 4.12 36.74 -17.37
N SER A 38 4.84 36.04 -16.51
CA SER A 38 4.74 34.58 -16.35
C SER A 38 4.65 34.27 -14.87
N GLY A 39 3.54 33.69 -14.42
CA GLY A 39 3.34 33.30 -13.02
C GLY A 39 1.87 33.12 -12.58
N GLN A 40 0.89 33.67 -13.29
CA GLN A 40 -0.52 33.48 -12.91
C GLN A 40 -1.08 32.17 -13.49
N ILE A 41 -1.66 31.33 -12.62
CA ILE A 41 -2.34 30.09 -13.02
C ILE A 41 -3.41 30.36 -14.10
N PRO A 42 -3.46 29.58 -15.19
CA PRO A 42 -4.47 29.74 -16.23
C PRO A 42 -5.92 29.74 -15.71
N LYS A 43 -6.81 30.54 -16.31
CA LYS A 43 -8.18 30.75 -15.80
C LYS A 43 -9.04 29.48 -15.81
N ASP A 44 -8.78 28.57 -16.72
CA ASP A 44 -9.37 27.23 -16.80
C ASP A 44 -8.90 26.36 -15.64
N GLN A 45 -7.60 26.28 -15.37
CA GLN A 45 -7.06 25.60 -14.19
C GLN A 45 -7.61 26.21 -12.89
N GLN A 46 -7.70 27.53 -12.78
CA GLN A 46 -8.35 28.19 -11.63
C GLN A 46 -9.82 27.76 -11.46
N LYS A 47 -10.56 27.54 -12.55
CA LYS A 47 -11.96 27.09 -12.48
C LYS A 47 -12.06 25.64 -12.02
N CYS A 48 -11.17 24.77 -12.49
CA CYS A 48 -11.03 23.39 -12.02
C CYS A 48 -10.78 23.37 -10.50
N ILE A 49 -9.70 24.02 -10.06
CA ILE A 49 -9.30 24.13 -8.64
C ILE A 49 -10.46 24.61 -7.78
N ASN A 50 -11.03 25.77 -8.10
CA ASN A 50 -12.14 26.36 -7.32
C ASN A 50 -13.42 25.51 -7.38
N GLY A 51 -13.62 24.75 -8.46
CA GLY A 51 -14.78 23.91 -8.70
C GLY A 51 -14.78 22.68 -7.80
N LEU A 52 -13.70 21.91 -7.83
CA LEU A 52 -13.54 20.69 -7.04
C LEU A 52 -13.54 20.99 -5.54
N ASN A 53 -12.79 21.99 -5.11
CA ASN A 53 -12.75 22.44 -3.71
C ASN A 53 -14.09 22.90 -3.12
N LYS A 54 -14.88 23.61 -3.92
CA LYS A 54 -16.22 23.99 -3.52
C LYS A 54 -17.11 22.75 -3.33
N ASN A 55 -16.91 21.74 -4.16
CA ASN A 55 -17.67 20.49 -4.09
C ASN A 55 -17.17 19.57 -2.98
N PHE A 56 -15.87 19.50 -2.70
CA PHE A 56 -15.29 18.90 -1.48
C PHE A 56 -16.03 19.37 -0.24
N ALA A 57 -16.06 20.69 -0.02
CA ALA A 57 -16.78 21.29 1.10
C ALA A 57 -18.31 21.08 1.05
N ALA A 58 -18.88 20.75 -0.11
CA ALA A 58 -20.30 20.46 -0.26
C ALA A 58 -20.63 18.99 0.10
N VAL A 59 -19.78 18.04 -0.29
CA VAL A 59 -19.86 16.61 0.08
C VAL A 59 -19.67 16.46 1.57
N ALA A 60 -18.57 17.01 2.13
CA ALA A 60 -18.30 17.02 3.57
C ALA A 60 -19.47 17.62 4.35
N LYS A 61 -20.04 18.73 3.86
CA LYS A 61 -21.22 19.35 4.47
C LYS A 61 -22.48 18.50 4.40
N ALA A 62 -22.66 17.69 3.35
CA ALA A 62 -23.77 16.77 3.20
C ALA A 62 -23.62 15.60 4.18
N GLN A 63 -22.44 14.97 4.20
CA GLN A 63 -22.10 13.86 5.08
C GLN A 63 -22.24 14.26 6.56
N GLY A 64 -21.59 15.34 7.00
CA GLY A 64 -21.69 15.79 8.39
C GLY A 64 -23.11 16.19 8.83
N LYS A 65 -23.99 16.56 7.88
CA LYS A 65 -25.41 16.80 8.19
C LYS A 65 -26.17 15.49 8.39
N ASP A 66 -25.84 14.47 7.62
CA ASP A 66 -26.46 13.15 7.74
C ASP A 66 -26.02 12.49 9.05
N ILE A 67 -24.72 12.52 9.37
CA ILE A 67 -24.17 12.11 10.68
C ILE A 67 -24.89 12.80 11.84
N CYS A 68 -24.99 14.15 11.82
CA CYS A 68 -25.71 14.90 12.85
C CYS A 68 -27.18 14.48 12.98
N LYS A 69 -27.82 14.09 11.87
CA LYS A 69 -29.20 13.62 11.86
C LYS A 69 -29.27 12.21 12.47
N CYS A 70 -28.38 11.31 12.07
CA CYS A 70 -28.29 9.94 12.57
C CYS A 70 -28.09 9.89 14.07
N ILE A 71 -27.13 10.66 14.61
CA ILE A 71 -26.91 10.75 16.06
C ILE A 71 -28.17 11.27 16.78
N LYS A 72 -28.80 12.32 16.24
CA LYS A 72 -29.99 12.90 16.85
C LYS A 72 -31.18 11.91 16.84
N ASP A 73 -31.42 11.26 15.71
CA ASP A 73 -32.55 10.36 15.53
C ASP A 73 -32.31 9.03 16.24
N GLY A 74 -31.08 8.52 16.22
CA GLY A 74 -30.62 7.33 16.96
C GLY A 74 -30.76 7.51 18.46
N ALA A 75 -30.26 8.60 19.01
CA ALA A 75 -30.45 8.93 20.42
C ALA A 75 -31.93 9.16 20.81
N GLN A 76 -32.83 9.32 19.83
CA GLN A 76 -34.27 9.44 20.04
C GLN A 76 -35.04 8.14 19.76
N GLY A 77 -34.37 7.04 19.40
CA GLY A 77 -35.00 5.77 19.02
C GLY A 77 -35.80 5.86 17.72
N LYS A 78 -35.42 6.74 16.79
CA LYS A 78 -36.16 7.03 15.55
C LYS A 78 -35.60 6.38 14.29
N LEU A 79 -34.55 5.56 14.42
CA LEU A 79 -33.91 4.89 13.27
C LEU A 79 -34.60 3.58 12.86
N GLY A 80 -35.65 3.15 13.59
CA GLY A 80 -36.28 1.85 13.35
C GLY A 80 -35.28 0.72 13.66
N PRO A 81 -35.06 -0.24 12.75
CA PRO A 81 -34.12 -1.35 12.98
C PRO A 81 -32.64 -0.97 12.75
N MET A 82 -32.36 0.21 12.19
CA MET A 82 -31.00 0.62 11.83
C MET A 82 -30.24 1.13 13.07
N THR A 83 -28.98 0.76 13.18
CA THR A 83 -28.07 1.25 14.22
C THR A 83 -27.62 2.69 13.92
N ILE A 84 -26.99 3.37 14.89
CA ILE A 84 -26.46 4.71 14.68
C ILE A 84 -25.33 4.66 13.66
N GLU A 85 -24.44 3.69 13.78
CA GLU A 85 -23.36 3.44 12.81
C GLU A 85 -23.88 3.17 11.41
N ALA A 86 -24.82 2.24 11.25
CA ALA A 86 -25.36 1.96 9.92
C ALA A 86 -26.05 3.19 9.31
N CYS A 87 -26.58 4.10 10.13
CA CYS A 87 -27.19 5.32 9.63
C CYS A 87 -26.16 6.32 9.09
N THR A 88 -24.99 6.47 9.70
CA THR A 88 -24.00 7.49 9.31
C THR A 88 -23.45 7.26 7.89
N THR A 89 -23.49 6.02 7.39
CA THR A 89 -22.99 5.63 6.07
C THR A 89 -24.09 5.38 5.03
N ALA A 90 -25.36 5.28 5.45
CA ALA A 90 -26.45 4.86 4.56
C ALA A 90 -26.90 5.90 3.50
N ASP A 91 -26.55 7.18 3.64
CA ASP A 91 -27.06 8.31 2.84
C ASP A 91 -28.56 8.18 2.51
N SER A 92 -29.41 7.95 3.52
CA SER A 92 -30.82 7.59 3.27
C SER A 92 -31.62 8.68 2.53
N ASN A 93 -31.06 9.87 2.36
CA ASN A 93 -31.66 10.99 1.62
C ASN A 93 -31.03 11.21 0.22
N GLY A 94 -30.04 10.41 -0.18
CA GLY A 94 -29.29 10.52 -1.43
C GLY A 94 -28.57 11.87 -1.61
N LYS A 95 -28.28 12.58 -0.51
CA LYS A 95 -27.72 13.94 -0.56
C LYS A 95 -26.22 13.93 -0.68
N VAL A 96 -25.56 12.94 -0.11
CA VAL A 96 -24.11 12.74 -0.19
C VAL A 96 -23.78 12.32 -1.62
N ASP A 97 -24.46 11.31 -2.16
CA ASP A 97 -24.30 10.85 -3.53
C ASP A 97 -24.59 11.96 -4.54
N LYS A 98 -25.68 12.71 -4.35
CA LYS A 98 -25.98 13.85 -5.21
C LYS A 98 -24.91 14.95 -5.14
N ALA A 99 -24.18 15.08 -4.04
CA ALA A 99 -23.03 15.98 -3.95
C ALA A 99 -21.81 15.38 -4.67
N LYS A 100 -21.53 14.08 -4.47
CA LYS A 100 -20.44 13.35 -5.15
C LYS A 100 -20.56 13.41 -6.68
N GLN A 101 -21.77 13.19 -7.20
CA GLN A 101 -22.06 13.29 -8.63
C GLN A 101 -21.84 14.71 -9.21
N LYS A 102 -22.04 15.75 -8.39
CA LYS A 102 -21.73 17.12 -8.81
C LYS A 102 -20.22 17.36 -8.86
N THR A 103 -19.42 16.67 -8.06
CA THR A 103 -17.95 16.70 -8.14
C THR A 103 -17.49 16.09 -9.45
N ILE A 104 -17.93 14.87 -9.78
CA ILE A 104 -17.61 14.19 -11.04
C ILE A 104 -18.01 15.04 -12.25
N SER A 105 -19.25 15.53 -12.25
CA SER A 105 -19.74 16.43 -13.32
C SER A 105 -18.92 17.71 -13.43
N LYS A 106 -18.36 18.19 -12.31
CA LYS A 106 -17.57 19.42 -12.27
C LYS A 106 -16.16 19.21 -12.78
N GLU A 107 -15.53 18.10 -12.42
CA GLU A 107 -14.24 17.69 -12.94
C GLU A 107 -14.28 17.57 -14.46
N PHE A 108 -15.20 16.76 -14.99
CA PHE A 108 -15.36 16.54 -16.42
C PHE A 108 -15.56 17.85 -17.19
N LYS A 109 -16.28 18.81 -16.60
CA LYS A 109 -16.59 20.08 -17.23
C LYS A 109 -15.45 21.11 -17.18
N ASP A 110 -14.77 21.20 -16.05
CA ASP A 110 -13.86 22.31 -15.76
C ASP A 110 -12.37 21.91 -15.77
N CYS A 111 -12.05 20.60 -15.73
CA CYS A 111 -10.67 20.08 -15.61
C CYS A 111 -10.19 19.31 -16.86
N ALA A 112 -11.08 18.93 -17.78
CA ALA A 112 -10.76 18.04 -18.91
C ALA A 112 -9.75 18.61 -19.94
N ALA A 113 -9.60 19.93 -20.04
CA ALA A 113 -8.70 20.54 -21.02
C ALA A 113 -7.25 20.69 -20.50
N SER A 114 -7.09 20.89 -19.19
CA SER A 114 -5.80 21.04 -18.53
C SER A 114 -6.00 20.87 -17.04
N PHE A 115 -5.38 19.83 -16.50
CA PHE A 115 -5.41 19.55 -15.07
C PHE A 115 -4.34 20.40 -14.36
N PRO A 116 -4.66 21.05 -13.22
CA PRO A 116 -3.70 21.88 -12.49
C PRO A 116 -2.61 21.02 -11.84
N ALA A 117 -1.38 21.54 -11.73
CA ALA A 117 -0.27 20.85 -11.06
C ALA A 117 -0.43 20.76 -9.53
N PHE A 118 -1.31 21.59 -8.94
CA PHE A 118 -1.61 21.60 -7.51
C PHE A 118 -3.01 22.17 -7.25
N GLY A 119 -3.53 21.99 -6.04
CA GLY A 119 -4.76 22.63 -5.58
C GLY A 119 -6.03 21.93 -6.02
N ALA A 120 -5.92 20.76 -6.66
CA ALA A 120 -6.99 19.79 -6.88
C ALA A 120 -6.39 18.43 -7.27
N THR A 121 -6.93 17.34 -6.72
CA THR A 121 -6.80 15.97 -7.23
C THR A 121 -8.07 15.59 -8.00
N ASP A 122 -8.32 14.30 -8.25
CA ASP A 122 -9.48 13.84 -9.00
C ASP A 122 -10.78 13.82 -8.17
N SER A 123 -11.94 13.66 -8.83
CA SER A 123 -13.21 13.64 -8.13
C SER A 123 -13.46 12.40 -7.27
N ALA A 124 -12.80 11.26 -7.52
CA ALA A 124 -12.91 10.08 -6.66
C ALA A 124 -12.24 10.36 -5.32
N THR A 125 -10.98 10.78 -5.34
CA THR A 125 -10.18 11.19 -4.17
C THR A 125 -10.90 12.28 -3.37
N VAL A 126 -11.32 13.37 -4.03
CA VAL A 126 -12.05 14.48 -3.39
C VAL A 126 -13.35 14.03 -2.72
N ASN A 127 -14.10 13.11 -3.36
CA ASN A 127 -15.36 12.63 -2.81
C ASN A 127 -15.16 11.67 -1.63
N GLN A 128 -14.13 10.84 -1.69
CA GLN A 128 -13.82 9.83 -0.69
C GLN A 128 -13.35 10.50 0.61
N VAL A 129 -12.28 11.31 0.53
CA VAL A 129 -11.73 12.00 1.69
C VAL A 129 -12.71 13.01 2.33
N ALA A 130 -13.66 13.55 1.56
CA ALA A 130 -14.73 14.38 2.11
C ALA A 130 -15.69 13.62 3.03
N VAL A 131 -15.91 12.34 2.77
CA VAL A 131 -16.73 11.45 3.60
C VAL A 131 -15.93 10.96 4.78
N ASP A 132 -14.74 10.42 4.52
CA ASP A 132 -13.90 9.77 5.55
C ASP A 132 -13.56 10.73 6.67
N LYS A 133 -13.14 11.95 6.35
CA LYS A 133 -12.89 13.00 7.35
C LYS A 133 -14.09 13.25 8.28
N GLU A 134 -15.32 13.20 7.78
CA GLU A 134 -16.50 13.44 8.62
C GLU A 134 -16.83 12.23 9.52
N LEU A 135 -16.54 11.01 9.06
CA LEU A 135 -16.68 9.78 9.86
C LEU A 135 -15.57 9.71 10.92
N ALA A 136 -14.31 9.88 10.51
CA ALA A 136 -13.15 9.94 11.39
C ALA A 136 -13.36 10.95 12.53
N LEU A 137 -13.77 12.19 12.21
CA LEU A 137 -14.05 13.20 13.23
C LEU A 137 -15.14 12.78 14.23
N ILE A 138 -16.18 12.06 13.79
CA ILE A 138 -17.25 11.68 14.72
C ILE A 138 -16.82 10.55 15.66
N HIS A 139 -15.98 9.64 15.18
CA HIS A 139 -15.36 8.59 15.98
C HIS A 139 -14.29 9.16 16.91
N ALA A 140 -13.48 10.14 16.48
CA ALA A 140 -12.58 10.88 17.35
C ALA A 140 -13.32 11.55 18.53
N VAL A 141 -14.55 12.03 18.31
CA VAL A 141 -15.36 12.69 19.36
C VAL A 141 -16.01 11.70 20.34
N PHE A 142 -16.39 10.51 19.88
CA PHE A 142 -17.21 9.58 20.66
C PHE A 142 -16.60 8.21 20.90
N GLY A 143 -15.43 7.90 20.34
CA GLY A 143 -14.88 6.55 20.28
C GLY A 143 -15.40 5.76 19.08
N SER A 144 -14.87 4.55 18.93
CA SER A 144 -15.07 3.68 17.75
C SER A 144 -16.49 3.11 17.59
N ASP A 145 -17.27 2.98 18.67
CA ASP A 145 -18.65 2.50 18.61
C ASP A 145 -19.67 3.59 18.98
N LEU A 146 -20.24 4.24 17.96
CA LEU A 146 -21.30 5.25 18.16
C LEU A 146 -22.57 4.66 18.78
N ASN A 147 -22.85 3.37 18.63
CA ASN A 147 -24.04 2.75 19.21
C ASN A 147 -23.94 2.66 20.73
N GLN A 148 -22.72 2.43 21.23
CA GLN A 148 -22.42 2.42 22.66
C GLN A 148 -22.24 3.83 23.22
N ALA A 149 -21.55 4.71 22.50
CA ALA A 149 -21.17 6.03 23.00
C ALA A 149 -22.34 7.05 23.05
N ILE A 150 -23.31 6.94 22.15
CA ILE A 150 -24.41 7.91 22.07
C ILE A 150 -25.47 7.63 23.14
N VAL A 151 -25.66 8.59 24.05
CA VAL A 151 -26.61 8.47 25.15
C VAL A 151 -28.04 8.61 24.66
N LEU A 152 -28.82 7.53 24.82
CA LEU A 152 -30.25 7.53 24.52
C LEU A 152 -30.98 8.56 25.40
N ARG A 153 -31.93 9.28 24.79
CA ARG A 153 -32.68 10.36 25.45
C ARG A 153 -33.40 9.91 26.72
N GLU A 154 -33.86 8.66 26.76
CA GLU A 154 -34.52 8.06 27.92
C GLU A 154 -33.56 7.78 29.08
N ASN A 155 -32.30 7.45 28.77
CA ASN A 155 -31.25 7.16 29.74
C ASN A 155 -30.55 8.43 30.26
N GLY A 156 -30.58 9.53 29.49
CA GLY A 156 -29.94 10.77 29.91
C GLY A 156 -30.32 11.97 29.05
N LYS A 157 -31.43 12.65 29.37
CA LYS A 157 -31.91 13.81 28.59
C LYS A 157 -30.89 14.95 28.49
N SER A 158 -30.13 15.22 29.55
CA SER A 158 -29.10 16.26 29.55
C SER A 158 -27.88 15.86 28.71
N ALA A 159 -27.37 14.63 28.91
CA ALA A 159 -26.25 14.09 28.13
C ALA A 159 -26.57 14.00 26.64
N HIS A 160 -27.72 13.42 26.26
CA HIS A 160 -28.24 13.42 24.89
C HIS A 160 -28.22 14.82 24.25
N LYS A 161 -28.73 15.82 24.98
CA LYS A 161 -28.82 17.19 24.46
C LYS A 161 -27.45 17.84 24.33
N CYS A 162 -26.54 17.56 25.25
CA CYS A 162 -25.14 17.95 25.19
C CYS A 162 -24.49 17.41 23.90
N GLN A 163 -24.51 16.08 23.71
CA GLN A 163 -23.93 15.41 22.54
C GLN A 163 -24.45 15.99 21.22
N VAL A 164 -25.78 16.03 21.03
CA VAL A 164 -26.40 16.49 19.77
C VAL A 164 -26.08 17.97 19.46
N ASP A 165 -26.09 18.85 20.45
CA ASP A 165 -25.84 20.27 20.21
C ASP A 165 -24.34 20.59 20.03
N VAL A 166 -23.45 19.85 20.70
CA VAL A 166 -21.98 20.01 20.59
C VAL A 166 -21.51 19.50 19.23
N VAL A 167 -21.85 18.28 18.82
CA VAL A 167 -21.50 17.73 17.49
C VAL A 167 -21.92 18.67 16.37
N LYS A 168 -23.14 19.20 16.46
CA LYS A 168 -23.65 20.16 15.47
C LYS A 168 -22.85 21.47 15.46
N ALA A 169 -22.24 21.86 16.57
CA ALA A 169 -21.36 23.02 16.65
C ALA A 169 -19.95 22.70 16.17
N THR A 170 -19.38 21.54 16.52
CA THR A 170 -18.11 21.02 15.99
C THR A 170 -18.14 20.95 14.47
N LYS A 171 -19.21 20.37 13.91
CA LYS A 171 -19.48 20.36 12.46
C LYS A 171 -19.53 21.77 11.84
N LYS A 172 -20.06 22.75 12.57
CA LYS A 172 -20.10 24.15 12.10
C LYS A 172 -18.75 24.84 12.15
N CYS A 173 -17.91 24.47 13.10
CA CYS A 173 -16.51 24.89 13.17
C CYS A 173 -15.77 24.40 11.93
N GLN A 174 -15.84 23.12 11.61
CA GLN A 174 -15.25 22.53 10.39
C GLN A 174 -15.74 23.21 9.11
N ASP A 175 -17.06 23.39 8.99
CA ASP A 175 -17.70 24.15 7.92
C ASP A 175 -17.18 25.58 7.78
N ALA A 176 -16.64 26.19 8.85
CA ALA A 176 -16.07 27.52 8.83
C ALA A 176 -14.63 27.49 8.34
N LYS A 177 -13.81 26.52 8.79
CA LYS A 177 -12.43 26.32 8.34
C LYS A 177 -12.34 26.05 6.84
N LEU A 178 -13.10 25.08 6.33
CA LEU A 178 -13.21 24.80 4.89
C LEU A 178 -13.66 26.00 4.06
N LYS A 179 -14.56 26.84 4.60
CA LYS A 179 -15.00 28.07 3.91
C LYS A 179 -13.95 29.16 3.92
N ALA A 180 -13.17 29.27 5.00
CA ALA A 180 -12.09 30.25 5.11
C ALA A 180 -10.99 29.90 4.11
N PHE A 181 -10.54 28.64 4.10
CA PHE A 181 -9.58 28.12 3.14
C PHE A 181 -10.03 28.35 1.69
N ASN A 182 -11.25 27.92 1.34
CA ASN A 182 -11.82 28.16 0.00
C ASN A 182 -11.94 29.64 -0.37
N SER A 183 -12.15 30.52 0.60
CA SER A 183 -12.19 31.97 0.35
C SER A 183 -10.80 32.54 0.11
N CYS A 184 -9.79 32.08 0.85
CA CYS A 184 -8.39 32.45 0.67
C CYS A 184 -7.89 31.99 -0.70
N LYS A 185 -8.02 30.68 -0.98
CA LYS A 185 -7.68 30.06 -2.27
C LYS A 185 -8.25 30.83 -3.46
N LYS A 186 -9.56 31.08 -3.44
CA LYS A 186 -10.24 31.80 -4.53
C LYS A 186 -9.71 33.22 -4.72
N ALA A 187 -9.38 33.92 -3.64
CA ALA A 187 -8.83 35.27 -3.71
C ALA A 187 -7.39 35.25 -4.25
N GLY A 188 -6.53 34.38 -3.71
CA GLY A 188 -5.14 34.25 -4.11
C GLY A 188 -4.98 33.86 -5.58
N LEU A 189 -5.74 32.87 -6.07
CA LEU A 189 -5.73 32.48 -7.49
C LEU A 189 -6.18 33.62 -8.41
N LYS A 190 -7.21 34.35 -8.01
CA LYS A 190 -7.78 35.45 -8.81
C LYS A 190 -6.80 36.61 -8.93
N ASP A 191 -6.16 36.98 -7.82
CA ASP A 191 -5.31 38.17 -7.75
C ASP A 191 -3.82 37.84 -8.02
N GLY A 192 -3.50 36.56 -8.28
CA GLY A 192 -2.16 36.09 -8.64
C GLY A 192 -1.21 35.89 -7.46
N GLY A 193 -1.73 35.88 -6.23
CA GLY A 193 -0.97 35.63 -5.00
C GLY A 193 -0.87 34.15 -4.62
N ILE A 194 -1.43 33.25 -5.43
CA ILE A 194 -1.22 31.80 -5.34
C ILE A 194 -0.74 31.33 -6.70
N THR A 195 0.53 30.95 -6.75
CA THR A 195 1.23 30.54 -7.98
C THR A 195 1.79 29.13 -7.88
N ASP A 196 1.94 28.60 -6.66
CA ASP A 196 2.38 27.25 -6.38
C ASP A 196 1.64 26.63 -5.18
N ARG A 197 2.06 25.42 -4.81
CA ARG A 197 1.54 24.64 -3.68
C ARG A 197 1.77 25.33 -2.33
N LEU A 198 2.95 25.91 -2.11
CA LEU A 198 3.33 26.53 -0.83
C LEU A 198 2.48 27.77 -0.56
N ASP A 199 2.23 28.59 -1.59
CA ASP A 199 1.32 29.73 -1.50
C ASP A 199 -0.09 29.29 -1.09
N LEU A 200 -0.54 28.14 -1.58
CA LEU A 200 -1.85 27.61 -1.26
C LEU A 200 -1.93 27.04 0.16
N GLU A 201 -0.90 26.32 0.60
CA GLU A 201 -0.80 25.78 1.96
C GLU A 201 -0.91 26.90 3.00
N ALA A 202 -0.39 28.09 2.71
CA ALA A 202 -0.50 29.28 3.57
C ALA A 202 -1.95 29.74 3.83
N CYS A 203 -2.94 29.24 3.06
CA CYS A 203 -4.35 29.51 3.32
C CYS A 203 -4.94 28.76 4.52
N MET A 204 -4.32 27.66 4.96
CA MET A 204 -4.81 26.88 6.10
C MET A 204 -4.68 27.68 7.41
N GLY A 205 -5.65 27.55 8.31
CA GLY A 205 -5.72 28.33 9.55
C GLY A 205 -6.03 29.82 9.42
N LEU A 206 -6.05 30.42 8.22
CA LEU A 206 -6.31 31.86 8.07
C LEU A 206 -7.74 32.26 8.40
N ASP A 207 -7.91 33.17 9.35
CA ASP A 207 -9.22 33.72 9.74
C ASP A 207 -9.32 35.26 9.67
N PRO A 208 -9.08 35.89 8.50
CA PRO A 208 -9.11 37.36 8.38
C PRO A 208 -10.48 37.97 8.68
N LYS A 209 -11.56 37.17 8.68
CA LYS A 209 -12.94 37.62 8.92
C LYS A 209 -13.48 37.19 10.29
N GLY A 210 -12.67 36.56 11.16
CA GLY A 210 -13.10 36.10 12.49
C GLY A 210 -14.21 35.04 12.47
N LYS A 211 -14.38 34.31 11.36
CA LYS A 211 -15.45 33.32 11.18
C LYS A 211 -15.10 31.99 11.82
N ILE A 212 -13.84 31.57 11.78
CA ILE A 212 -13.33 30.39 12.49
C ILE A 212 -13.45 30.67 13.99
N GLN A 213 -12.89 31.79 14.47
CA GLN A 213 -13.00 32.22 15.87
C GLN A 213 -14.46 32.25 16.35
N SER A 214 -15.38 32.77 15.53
CA SER A 214 -16.81 32.80 15.88
C SER A 214 -17.42 31.41 15.99
N ALA A 215 -17.03 30.45 15.13
CA ALA A 215 -17.63 29.14 15.05
C ALA A 215 -17.03 28.16 16.07
N CYS A 216 -15.70 28.09 16.11
CA CYS A 216 -14.91 27.11 16.85
C CYS A 216 -14.69 27.50 18.31
N VAL A 217 -14.57 28.80 18.61
CA VAL A 217 -14.40 29.26 20.00
C VAL A 217 -15.74 29.72 20.56
N ALA A 218 -16.29 30.82 20.04
CA ALA A 218 -17.44 31.47 20.66
C ALA A 218 -18.71 30.60 20.63
N LYS A 219 -19.10 30.06 19.47
CA LYS A 219 -20.35 29.29 19.33
C LYS A 219 -20.25 27.87 19.89
N LEU A 220 -19.11 27.21 19.74
CA LEU A 220 -18.90 25.87 20.29
C LEU A 220 -18.82 25.91 21.82
N GLY A 221 -18.01 26.81 22.39
CA GLY A 221 -17.94 27.01 23.84
C GLY A 221 -19.28 27.40 24.45
N ASP A 222 -20.07 28.23 23.74
CA ASP A 222 -21.45 28.55 24.12
C ASP A 222 -22.36 27.31 24.19
N LYS A 223 -22.18 26.35 23.27
CA LYS A 223 -22.98 25.11 23.26
C LYS A 223 -22.58 24.20 24.40
N ILE A 224 -21.28 24.00 24.61
CA ILE A 224 -20.75 23.21 25.72
C ILE A 224 -21.29 23.77 27.04
N THR A 225 -21.08 25.06 27.29
CA THR A 225 -21.53 25.73 28.54
C THR A 225 -23.04 25.63 28.76
N LYS A 226 -23.85 25.83 27.71
CA LYS A 226 -25.33 25.89 27.83
C LYS A 226 -26.01 24.53 27.81
N LYS A 227 -25.34 23.47 27.36
CA LYS A 227 -25.96 22.16 27.10
C LYS A 227 -25.36 21.01 27.90
N CYS A 228 -24.10 21.14 28.31
CA CYS A 228 -23.36 20.10 29.02
C CYS A 228 -23.21 20.36 30.52
N SER A 229 -23.88 21.39 31.07
CA SER A 229 -23.85 21.66 32.51
C SER A 229 -24.40 20.48 33.31
N GLY A 230 -23.58 19.94 34.21
CA GLY A 230 -23.91 18.77 35.04
C GLY A 230 -23.88 17.44 34.29
N VAL A 231 -23.27 17.40 33.10
CA VAL A 231 -23.01 16.18 32.34
C VAL A 231 -21.53 15.84 32.48
N ASP A 232 -21.22 14.60 32.82
CA ASP A 232 -19.86 14.09 32.85
C ASP A 232 -19.26 14.04 31.44
N GLN A 233 -18.04 14.56 31.27
CA GLN A 233 -17.41 14.71 29.95
C GLN A 233 -17.06 13.36 29.33
N ALA A 234 -16.47 12.45 30.10
CA ALA A 234 -16.11 11.12 29.62
C ALA A 234 -17.36 10.32 29.20
N THR A 235 -18.47 10.51 29.91
CA THR A 235 -19.76 9.92 29.50
C THR A 235 -20.32 10.56 28.23
N ALA A 236 -20.16 11.87 28.04
CA ALA A 236 -20.72 12.57 26.89
C ALA A 236 -19.87 12.46 25.63
N PHE A 237 -18.55 12.45 25.77
CA PHE A 237 -17.58 12.44 24.67
C PHE A 237 -16.46 11.46 25.01
N PRO A 238 -16.72 10.14 24.97
CA PRO A 238 -15.73 9.13 25.37
C PRO A 238 -14.57 8.95 24.38
N GLY A 239 -14.52 9.72 23.29
CA GLY A 239 -13.39 9.71 22.35
C GLY A 239 -12.19 10.50 22.88
N GLU A 240 -11.37 11.01 21.97
CA GLU A 240 -10.06 11.62 22.26
C GLU A 240 -10.11 12.81 23.22
N CYS A 241 -11.25 13.52 23.28
CA CYS A 241 -11.42 14.64 24.20
C CYS A 241 -12.05 14.26 25.57
N PHE A 242 -12.06 12.99 25.97
CA PHE A 242 -12.81 12.54 27.16
C PHE A 242 -12.34 13.18 28.48
N ASP A 243 -11.04 13.42 28.64
CA ASP A 243 -10.42 13.99 29.84
C ASP A 243 -9.83 15.40 29.61
N ALA A 244 -10.03 15.96 28.42
CA ALA A 244 -9.51 17.27 28.05
C ALA A 244 -9.95 18.36 29.06
N VAL A 245 -8.97 19.12 29.57
CA VAL A 245 -9.20 20.24 30.51
C VAL A 245 -10.08 21.32 29.87
N ASP A 246 -9.87 21.59 28.59
CA ASP A 246 -10.71 22.46 27.78
C ASP A 246 -11.27 21.69 26.59
N LEU A 247 -12.46 21.12 26.77
CA LEU A 247 -13.19 20.40 25.72
C LEU A 247 -13.39 21.24 24.45
N GLN A 248 -13.57 22.56 24.56
CA GLN A 248 -13.73 23.38 23.36
C GLN A 248 -12.44 23.42 22.56
N ALA A 249 -11.32 23.65 23.23
CA ALA A 249 -10.01 23.70 22.59
C ALA A 249 -9.67 22.35 21.93
N CYS A 250 -9.87 21.24 22.65
CA CYS A 250 -9.63 19.91 22.11
C CYS A 250 -10.48 19.63 20.87
N LEU A 251 -11.79 19.90 20.91
CA LEU A 251 -12.66 19.73 19.75
C LEU A 251 -12.31 20.65 18.56
N ASP A 252 -11.74 21.82 18.82
CA ASP A 252 -11.25 22.73 17.77
C ASP A 252 -9.98 22.18 17.11
N GLN A 253 -9.08 21.57 17.90
CA GLN A 253 -7.85 20.91 17.43
C GLN A 253 -8.17 19.70 16.56
N LEU A 254 -9.03 18.78 17.02
CA LEU A 254 -9.50 17.63 16.20
C LEU A 254 -10.05 18.09 14.84
N VAL A 255 -10.79 19.22 14.84
CA VAL A 255 -11.34 19.80 13.62
C VAL A 255 -10.27 20.48 12.75
N GLU A 256 -9.25 21.12 13.32
CA GLU A 256 -8.13 21.67 12.55
C GLU A 256 -7.35 20.54 11.86
N CYS A 257 -6.97 19.51 12.63
CA CYS A 257 -6.25 18.33 12.17
C CYS A 257 -6.95 17.63 11.00
N GLY A 258 -8.20 17.19 11.21
CA GLY A 258 -8.95 16.51 10.16
C GLY A 258 -9.19 17.39 8.94
N VAL A 259 -9.35 18.71 9.09
CA VAL A 259 -9.45 19.62 7.93
C VAL A 259 -8.13 19.72 7.18
N CYS A 260 -7.01 19.83 7.88
CA CYS A 260 -5.69 19.91 7.27
C CYS A 260 -5.34 18.63 6.50
N LEU A 261 -5.45 17.46 7.15
CA LEU A 261 -5.15 16.16 6.54
C LEU A 261 -6.00 15.93 5.28
N ALA A 262 -7.30 16.19 5.35
CA ALA A 262 -8.16 16.02 4.20
C ALA A 262 -7.89 17.03 3.07
N LEU A 263 -7.41 18.23 3.39
CA LEU A 263 -6.99 19.19 2.36
C LEU A 263 -5.66 18.78 1.72
N ASN A 264 -4.73 18.19 2.46
CA ASN A 264 -3.52 17.60 1.88
C ASN A 264 -3.88 16.57 0.80
N VAL A 265 -4.81 15.66 1.10
CA VAL A 265 -5.29 14.66 0.13
C VAL A 265 -6.12 15.27 -1.00
N ALA A 266 -7.12 16.12 -0.69
CA ALA A 266 -8.05 16.64 -1.69
C ALA A 266 -7.41 17.64 -2.67
N ASP A 267 -6.33 18.31 -2.27
CA ASP A 267 -5.67 19.35 -3.05
C ASP A 267 -4.23 19.01 -3.46
N GLY A 268 -3.71 17.84 -3.07
CA GLY A 268 -2.32 17.46 -3.32
C GLY A 268 -1.32 18.37 -2.59
N LEU A 269 -1.60 18.67 -1.32
CA LEU A 269 -0.74 19.50 -0.46
C LEU A 269 0.05 18.62 0.50
N SER A 270 1.11 19.16 1.09
CA SER A 270 1.90 18.46 2.10
C SER A 270 2.17 19.38 3.30
N ARG A 271 1.14 20.12 3.74
CA ARG A 271 1.29 20.98 4.90
C ARG A 271 1.43 20.10 6.15
N ASN A 272 2.43 20.38 6.99
CA ASN A 272 2.49 19.78 8.31
C ASN A 272 1.29 20.28 9.15
N CYS A 273 0.39 19.36 9.49
CA CYS A 273 -0.85 19.69 10.20
C CYS A 273 -0.64 19.96 11.69
N ASP A 274 0.47 19.50 12.27
CA ASP A 274 0.86 19.79 13.66
C ASP A 274 1.18 21.28 13.86
N GLU A 275 1.61 21.99 12.81
CA GLU A 275 1.85 23.43 12.93
C GLU A 275 0.55 24.23 13.16
N LEU A 276 -0.62 23.61 13.04
CA LEU A 276 -1.92 24.25 13.13
C LEU A 276 -2.66 24.01 14.46
N ASP A 277 -2.25 23.06 15.31
CA ASP A 277 -2.98 22.67 16.52
C ASP A 277 -2.49 23.37 17.82
N ASP A 278 -1.20 23.31 18.13
CA ASP A 278 -0.54 23.84 19.32
C ASP A 278 0.78 24.57 18.96
N GLY A 279 1.21 24.47 17.69
CA GLY A 279 2.40 25.13 17.15
C GLY A 279 3.71 24.45 17.55
N MET A 280 3.66 23.21 18.03
CA MET A 280 4.79 22.32 18.27
C MET A 280 4.81 21.23 17.21
N LEU A 281 6.01 20.82 16.79
CA LEU A 281 6.20 19.70 15.88
C LEU A 281 6.19 18.39 16.69
N ASN A 282 5.01 17.95 17.15
CA ASN A 282 4.86 16.85 18.10
C ASN A 282 3.81 15.79 17.71
N LEU A 283 3.32 15.77 16.47
CA LEU A 283 2.41 14.73 15.96
C LEU A 283 1.05 14.67 16.69
N SER A 284 0.45 15.83 17.03
CA SER A 284 -0.80 15.88 17.80
C SER A 284 -2.09 15.69 16.97
N CYS A 285 -1.96 15.66 15.64
CA CYS A 285 -3.02 15.23 14.72
C CYS A 285 -2.96 13.71 14.49
N VAL A 286 -3.53 12.91 15.40
CA VAL A 286 -3.37 11.43 15.44
C VAL A 286 -4.23 10.70 14.39
N PRO A 287 -3.69 9.69 13.70
CA PRO A 287 -4.39 8.79 12.76
C PRO A 287 -5.17 7.70 13.51
N ILE A 288 -6.16 7.08 12.87
CA ILE A 288 -7.02 6.06 13.49
C ILE A 288 -6.40 4.69 13.28
N CYS A 289 -5.68 4.21 14.28
CA CYS A 289 -5.05 2.91 14.18
C CYS A 289 -6.02 1.74 14.02
N GLY A 290 -5.76 0.87 13.04
CA GLY A 290 -6.48 -0.38 12.83
C GLY A 290 -7.72 -0.24 11.96
N ASN A 291 -7.73 0.75 11.08
CA ASN A 291 -8.85 1.04 10.20
C ASN A 291 -8.65 0.49 8.77
N GLY A 292 -7.46 -0.03 8.47
CA GLY A 292 -7.05 -0.58 7.18
C GLY A 292 -6.61 0.49 6.17
N VAL A 293 -6.32 1.71 6.63
CA VAL A 293 -5.88 2.84 5.81
C VAL A 293 -4.63 3.42 6.43
N PHE A 294 -3.49 3.18 5.79
CA PHE A 294 -2.20 3.72 6.21
C PHE A 294 -2.15 5.25 6.13
N GLU A 295 -2.16 5.93 7.27
CA GLU A 295 -2.13 7.38 7.39
C GLU A 295 -0.72 7.93 7.65
N PHE A 296 -0.51 9.23 7.39
CA PHE A 296 0.84 9.83 7.32
C PHE A 296 1.70 9.72 8.59
N SER A 297 1.12 9.46 9.75
CA SER A 297 1.82 9.31 11.04
C SER A 297 1.70 7.91 11.64
N GLU A 298 1.14 6.98 10.89
CA GLU A 298 1.18 5.55 11.22
C GLU A 298 2.49 4.97 10.67
N GLU A 299 3.12 4.10 11.45
CA GLU A 299 4.20 3.26 10.94
C GLU A 299 3.67 1.97 10.33
N CYS A 300 2.39 1.65 10.56
CA CYS A 300 1.65 0.49 10.06
C CYS A 300 0.13 0.70 10.28
N ASP A 301 -0.73 0.05 9.50
CA ASP A 301 -2.15 -0.17 9.83
C ASP A 301 -2.60 -1.46 9.15
N ASP A 302 -2.91 -2.47 9.96
CA ASP A 302 -3.23 -3.82 9.50
C ASP A 302 -4.74 -4.13 9.57
N GLY A 303 -5.56 -3.09 9.71
CA GLY A 303 -7.01 -3.23 9.82
C GLY A 303 -7.50 -3.73 11.18
N ASN A 304 -6.64 -3.79 12.20
CA ASN A 304 -7.04 -4.12 13.55
C ASN A 304 -6.15 -3.46 14.64
N THR A 305 -6.37 -3.77 15.93
CA THR A 305 -5.63 -3.13 17.05
C THR A 305 -5.01 -4.17 17.99
N SER A 306 -4.74 -5.36 17.48
CA SER A 306 -4.15 -6.47 18.23
C SER A 306 -2.63 -6.31 18.20
N ASP A 307 -1.99 -6.33 19.36
CA ASP A 307 -0.52 -6.37 19.39
C ASP A 307 -0.02 -7.77 18.95
N GLY A 308 1.15 -7.82 18.31
CA GLY A 308 1.86 -9.06 17.95
C GLY A 308 1.61 -9.59 16.53
N ASP A 309 0.85 -8.88 15.69
CA ASP A 309 0.56 -9.25 14.29
C ASP A 309 1.38 -8.43 13.26
N GLY A 310 2.30 -7.58 13.73
CA GLY A 310 3.11 -6.71 12.89
C GLY A 310 2.72 -5.23 13.01
N CYS A 311 1.53 -4.92 13.54
CA CYS A 311 1.14 -3.56 13.86
C CYS A 311 0.59 -3.42 15.28
N SER A 312 1.29 -2.69 16.14
CA SER A 312 0.80 -2.48 17.51
C SER A 312 -0.51 -1.67 17.51
N SER A 313 -1.26 -1.74 18.62
CA SER A 313 -2.48 -0.95 18.84
C SER A 313 -2.27 0.57 18.84
N SER A 314 -1.02 1.02 18.67
CA SER A 314 -0.59 2.43 18.61
C SER A 314 -0.02 2.82 17.26
N CYS A 315 -0.19 1.97 16.24
CA CYS A 315 0.30 2.16 14.87
C CYS A 315 1.80 2.39 14.80
N GLN A 316 2.50 1.63 15.65
CA GLN A 316 3.93 1.42 15.59
C GLN A 316 4.16 0.05 14.96
N ALA A 317 4.98 0.01 13.91
CA ALA A 317 5.36 -1.23 13.27
C ALA A 317 6.14 -2.08 14.28
N GLU A 318 5.73 -3.33 14.43
CA GLU A 318 6.39 -4.27 15.33
C GLU A 318 7.58 -4.91 14.61
N LEU A 319 8.65 -4.11 14.45
CA LEU A 319 9.87 -4.56 13.79
C LEU A 319 10.82 -5.26 14.78
N PRO A 320 11.60 -6.25 14.33
CA PRO A 320 11.71 -6.75 12.95
C PRO A 320 10.50 -7.54 12.46
N PHE A 321 10.17 -7.39 11.17
CA PHE A 321 9.10 -8.12 10.51
C PHE A 321 9.66 -9.00 9.40
N THR A 322 9.28 -10.27 9.38
CA THR A 322 9.79 -11.25 8.42
C THR A 322 8.84 -11.43 7.25
N VAL A 323 9.37 -11.45 6.03
CA VAL A 323 8.63 -11.75 4.80
C VAL A 323 9.29 -12.95 4.12
N ARG A 324 8.51 -14.02 3.90
CA ARG A 324 8.92 -15.17 3.10
C ARG A 324 8.47 -14.96 1.66
N ILE A 325 9.41 -14.95 0.72
CA ILE A 325 9.13 -14.75 -0.70
C ILE A 325 9.63 -15.91 -1.54
N VAL A 326 8.79 -16.29 -2.51
CA VAL A 326 9.11 -17.25 -3.56
C VAL A 326 9.11 -16.57 -4.93
N ASN A 327 10.13 -16.79 -5.75
CA ASN A 327 10.15 -16.41 -7.17
C ASN A 327 10.30 -17.64 -8.06
N HIS A 328 9.47 -17.78 -9.09
CA HIS A 328 9.52 -18.94 -9.98
C HIS A 328 9.06 -18.66 -11.42
N ASN A 329 9.91 -19.00 -12.40
CA ASN A 329 9.50 -19.14 -13.80
C ASN A 329 8.88 -20.53 -14.04
N ILE A 330 7.59 -20.60 -14.38
CA ILE A 330 6.84 -21.88 -14.40
C ILE A 330 6.84 -22.61 -15.75
N LEU A 331 7.50 -22.08 -16.78
CA LEU A 331 7.76 -22.71 -18.09
C LEU A 331 6.64 -23.62 -18.65
N GLN A 332 5.59 -23.02 -19.23
CA GLN A 332 4.39 -23.76 -19.63
C GLN A 332 4.49 -24.61 -20.89
N ASN A 333 5.58 -24.51 -21.67
CA ASN A 333 5.65 -25.08 -23.02
C ASN A 333 6.46 -26.40 -23.13
N ILE A 334 6.85 -27.04 -22.02
CA ILE A 334 7.60 -28.30 -22.08
C ILE A 334 6.62 -29.47 -22.24
N SER A 335 6.18 -29.67 -23.49
CA SER A 335 5.35 -30.81 -23.90
C SER A 335 6.16 -32.07 -24.24
N THR A 336 7.50 -32.05 -24.14
CA THR A 336 8.35 -33.21 -24.46
C THR A 336 9.64 -33.20 -23.67
N GLY A 337 9.77 -34.04 -22.63
CA GLY A 337 11.06 -34.21 -21.95
C GLY A 337 11.02 -34.98 -20.63
N ASN A 338 10.15 -34.60 -19.70
CA ASN A 338 10.20 -35.17 -18.35
C ASN A 338 9.50 -36.52 -18.29
N VAL A 339 10.30 -37.58 -18.18
CA VAL A 339 9.88 -38.98 -18.12
C VAL A 339 9.02 -39.23 -16.87
N GLY A 340 7.70 -39.41 -17.00
CA GLY A 340 6.83 -39.81 -15.89
C GLY A 340 5.72 -38.84 -15.45
N PHE A 341 5.56 -37.70 -16.13
CA PHE A 341 4.40 -36.81 -15.95
C PHE A 341 3.66 -36.65 -17.27
N ASP A 342 2.53 -37.36 -17.41
CA ASP A 342 1.72 -37.41 -18.63
C ASP A 342 0.71 -36.23 -18.72
N ASP A 343 0.54 -35.42 -17.66
CA ASP A 343 -0.41 -34.27 -17.60
C ASP A 343 0.25 -32.99 -16.99
N LEU A 344 -0.01 -31.83 -17.60
CA LEU A 344 0.42 -30.50 -17.13
C LEU A 344 -0.23 -30.13 -15.79
N ALA A 345 -1.46 -30.59 -15.53
CA ALA A 345 -2.17 -30.31 -14.30
C ALA A 345 -1.47 -30.91 -13.07
N ASP A 346 -0.99 -32.16 -13.18
CA ASP A 346 -0.30 -32.84 -12.08
C ASP A 346 1.00 -32.12 -11.71
N ARG A 347 1.75 -31.61 -12.70
CA ARG A 347 2.98 -30.84 -12.46
C ARG A 347 2.71 -29.53 -11.73
N LEU A 348 1.64 -28.84 -12.09
CA LEU A 348 1.29 -27.56 -11.46
C LEU A 348 0.74 -27.76 -10.04
N ILE A 349 0.02 -28.85 -9.78
CA ILE A 349 -0.38 -29.23 -8.42
C ILE A 349 0.84 -29.54 -7.56
N LEU A 350 1.85 -30.23 -8.11
CA LEU A 350 3.11 -30.49 -7.40
C LEU A 350 3.92 -29.23 -7.15
N LEU A 351 3.95 -28.30 -8.10
CA LEU A 351 4.57 -26.99 -7.89
C LEU A 351 3.84 -26.20 -6.81
N ALA A 352 2.50 -26.23 -6.80
CA ALA A 352 1.71 -25.61 -5.74
C ALA A 352 2.01 -26.21 -4.36
N ASP A 353 2.19 -27.54 -4.29
CA ASP A 353 2.63 -28.23 -3.07
C ASP A 353 3.99 -27.75 -2.58
N GLN A 354 4.96 -27.66 -3.47
CA GLN A 354 6.30 -27.21 -3.12
C GLN A 354 6.29 -25.78 -2.60
N ILE A 355 5.62 -24.87 -3.31
CA ILE A 355 5.44 -23.48 -2.87
C ILE A 355 4.72 -23.43 -1.52
N ALA A 356 3.79 -24.33 -1.25
CA ALA A 356 3.06 -24.37 0.01
C ALA A 356 3.91 -24.78 1.24
N LEU A 357 4.90 -25.66 1.06
CA LEU A 357 5.79 -26.10 2.15
C LEU A 357 6.55 -24.94 2.80
N VAL A 358 6.76 -23.87 2.02
CA VAL A 358 7.46 -22.66 2.41
C VAL A 358 6.57 -21.71 3.22
N GLU A 359 5.25 -21.84 3.08
CA GLU A 359 4.25 -20.91 3.60
C GLU A 359 4.59 -19.43 3.25
N PRO A 360 4.72 -19.11 1.95
CA PRO A 360 5.19 -17.80 1.51
C PRO A 360 4.16 -16.70 1.84
N ASP A 361 4.66 -15.53 2.19
CA ASP A 361 3.86 -14.31 2.29
C ASP A 361 3.66 -13.69 0.90
N LEU A 362 4.65 -13.84 0.02
CA LEU A 362 4.64 -13.33 -1.36
C LEU A 362 5.15 -14.40 -2.36
N VAL A 363 4.54 -14.45 -3.54
CA VAL A 363 4.98 -15.30 -4.65
C VAL A 363 5.01 -14.49 -5.94
N THR A 364 6.11 -14.53 -6.69
CA THR A 364 6.22 -13.93 -8.03
C THR A 364 6.42 -15.01 -9.08
N LEU A 365 5.58 -14.99 -10.12
CA LEU A 365 5.59 -15.99 -11.19
C LEU A 365 5.82 -15.35 -12.56
N GLN A 366 6.55 -16.04 -13.43
CA GLN A 366 6.75 -15.68 -14.85
C GLN A 366 6.33 -16.83 -15.77
N GLU A 367 6.10 -16.54 -17.06
CA GLU A 367 5.55 -17.49 -18.05
C GLU A 367 4.11 -17.95 -17.73
N VAL A 368 3.31 -17.07 -17.11
CA VAL A 368 1.90 -17.31 -16.77
C VAL A 368 0.98 -16.99 -17.96
N THR A 369 0.50 -17.96 -18.74
CA THR A 369 -0.46 -17.70 -19.83
C THR A 369 -1.89 -17.47 -19.33
N LEU A 370 -2.58 -16.41 -19.75
CA LEU A 370 -4.01 -16.24 -19.45
C LEU A 370 -4.83 -16.54 -20.74
N GLY A 371 -5.95 -17.26 -20.62
CA GLY A 371 -6.89 -17.42 -21.75
C GLY A 371 -6.82 -18.69 -22.61
N PHE A 372 -5.90 -19.63 -22.36
CA PHE A 372 -6.12 -21.03 -22.74
C PHE A 372 -6.71 -21.79 -21.55
N ALA A 373 -7.69 -22.66 -21.78
CA ALA A 373 -8.34 -23.46 -20.73
C ALA A 373 -7.43 -24.58 -20.16
N GLY A 374 -6.18 -24.26 -19.80
CA GLY A 374 -5.24 -25.21 -19.25
C GLY A 374 -4.07 -24.53 -18.57
N GLY A 375 -3.59 -25.17 -17.49
CA GLY A 375 -2.30 -24.93 -16.85
C GLY A 375 -2.31 -23.83 -15.76
N PRO A 376 -1.79 -22.63 -16.00
CA PRO A 376 -1.55 -21.56 -15.02
C PRO A 376 -2.72 -21.10 -14.16
N THR A 377 -3.94 -21.00 -14.70
CA THR A 377 -5.10 -20.72 -13.85
C THR A 377 -5.26 -21.85 -12.83
N ILE A 378 -4.94 -23.10 -13.16
CA ILE A 378 -4.94 -24.18 -12.18
C ILE A 378 -3.95 -23.88 -11.07
N LEU A 379 -2.71 -23.50 -11.36
CA LEU A 379 -1.73 -23.18 -10.30
C LEU A 379 -2.18 -21.98 -9.44
N VAL A 380 -2.60 -20.89 -10.09
CA VAL A 380 -2.98 -19.66 -9.38
C VAL A 380 -4.28 -19.84 -8.60
N ASP A 381 -5.30 -20.48 -9.20
CA ASP A 381 -6.56 -20.81 -8.53
C ASP A 381 -6.32 -21.83 -7.40
N ASP A 382 -5.38 -22.77 -7.57
CA ASP A 382 -4.98 -23.74 -6.53
C ASP A 382 -4.30 -23.03 -5.36
N LEU A 383 -3.37 -22.12 -5.63
CA LEU A 383 -2.70 -21.32 -4.60
C LEU A 383 -3.67 -20.36 -3.89
N GLU A 384 -4.53 -19.65 -4.62
CA GLU A 384 -5.57 -18.78 -4.05
C GLU A 384 -6.54 -19.58 -3.18
N SER A 385 -7.10 -20.68 -3.71
CA SER A 385 -8.11 -21.46 -3.01
C SER A 385 -7.57 -22.20 -1.79
N ARG A 386 -6.31 -22.66 -1.82
CA ARG A 386 -5.71 -23.44 -0.73
C ARG A 386 -5.04 -22.61 0.34
N PHE A 387 -4.47 -21.46 -0.02
CA PHE A 387 -3.64 -20.66 0.89
C PHE A 387 -4.21 -19.27 1.13
N GLY A 388 -5.37 -18.95 0.56
CA GLY A 388 -6.03 -17.66 0.73
C GLY A 388 -5.23 -16.49 0.15
N LEU A 389 -4.31 -16.76 -0.78
CA LEU A 389 -3.48 -15.72 -1.38
C LEU A 389 -4.31 -14.93 -2.39
N GLU A 390 -4.35 -13.61 -2.24
CA GLU A 390 -4.83 -12.74 -3.30
C GLU A 390 -3.79 -12.71 -4.42
N TYR A 391 -4.23 -12.72 -5.68
CA TYR A 391 -3.32 -12.62 -6.81
C TYR A 391 -3.66 -11.50 -7.79
N PHE A 392 -2.63 -11.08 -8.50
CA PHE A 392 -2.72 -10.30 -9.71
C PHE A 392 -1.91 -11.01 -10.80
N ALA A 393 -2.54 -11.22 -11.94
CA ALA A 393 -1.86 -11.69 -13.14
C ALA A 393 -2.16 -10.75 -14.30
N ALA A 394 -1.15 -10.50 -15.13
CA ALA A 394 -1.31 -9.78 -16.37
C ALA A 394 -0.65 -10.55 -17.51
N GLU A 395 -1.13 -10.29 -18.72
CA GLU A 395 -0.49 -10.77 -19.93
C GLU A 395 -0.53 -9.68 -21.01
N TYR A 396 0.40 -9.78 -21.95
CA TYR A 396 0.40 -8.95 -23.14
C TYR A 396 0.41 -9.85 -24.37
N GLY A 397 -0.62 -9.77 -25.22
CA GLY A 397 -0.74 -10.64 -26.39
C GLY A 397 -1.31 -12.02 -26.05
N VAL A 398 -0.75 -13.11 -26.62
CA VAL A 398 -1.44 -14.42 -26.72
C VAL A 398 -0.74 -15.61 -26.02
N ALA A 399 0.26 -15.42 -25.13
CA ALA A 399 0.99 -16.61 -24.64
C ALA A 399 1.86 -16.52 -23.38
N THR A 400 2.15 -15.36 -22.77
CA THR A 400 3.09 -15.31 -21.64
C THR A 400 2.83 -14.09 -20.75
N GLY A 401 2.66 -14.34 -19.46
CA GLY A 401 2.32 -13.35 -18.44
C GLY A 401 3.20 -13.45 -17.20
N ASN A 402 2.98 -12.53 -16.28
CA ASN A 402 3.60 -12.49 -14.96
C ASN A 402 2.47 -12.42 -13.94
N ALA A 403 2.67 -13.03 -12.78
CA ALA A 403 1.75 -12.96 -11.66
C ALA A 403 2.46 -12.65 -10.35
N VAL A 404 1.72 -12.03 -9.44
CA VAL A 404 2.09 -11.84 -8.04
C VAL A 404 0.96 -12.42 -7.21
N LEU A 405 1.29 -13.25 -6.22
CA LEU A 405 0.38 -13.72 -5.19
C LEU A 405 0.86 -13.21 -3.83
N SER A 406 -0.08 -12.92 -2.94
CA SER A 406 0.20 -12.31 -1.65
C SER A 406 -0.78 -12.81 -0.61
N LYS A 407 -0.28 -13.06 0.61
CA LYS A 407 -1.12 -13.32 1.79
C LYS A 407 -1.93 -12.09 2.20
N TRP A 408 -1.46 -10.91 1.80
CA TRP A 408 -2.08 -9.63 2.11
C TRP A 408 -2.84 -9.05 0.91
N PRO A 409 -3.84 -8.18 1.14
CA PRO A 409 -4.62 -7.57 0.07
C PRO A 409 -3.78 -6.82 -0.96
N LEU A 410 -4.20 -6.86 -2.22
CA LEU A 410 -3.53 -6.21 -3.35
C LEU A 410 -4.34 -5.02 -3.89
N THR A 411 -3.89 -3.78 -3.68
CA THR A 411 -4.68 -2.56 -3.93
C THR A 411 -4.37 -1.87 -5.27
N LEU A 412 -3.08 -1.70 -5.60
CA LEU A 412 -2.61 -1.07 -6.83
C LEU A 412 -2.00 -2.11 -7.76
N LYS A 413 -2.42 -2.11 -9.03
CA LYS A 413 -2.05 -3.12 -10.05
C LYS A 413 -1.70 -2.38 -11.34
N GLU A 414 -0.41 -2.24 -11.61
CA GLU A 414 0.12 -1.50 -12.76
C GLU A 414 0.99 -2.39 -13.64
N VAL A 415 0.97 -2.14 -14.95
CA VAL A 415 1.85 -2.82 -15.89
C VAL A 415 2.51 -1.82 -16.82
N VAL A 416 3.79 -2.02 -17.10
CA VAL A 416 4.51 -1.25 -18.11
C VAL A 416 5.03 -2.19 -19.19
N ARG A 417 4.84 -1.79 -20.45
CA ARG A 417 5.45 -2.50 -21.57
C ARG A 417 6.95 -2.25 -21.58
N ILE A 418 7.73 -3.32 -21.68
CA ILE A 418 9.17 -3.22 -21.87
C ILE A 418 9.49 -3.40 -23.37
N PRO A 419 10.27 -2.51 -23.98
CA PRO A 419 10.59 -2.59 -25.40
C PRO A 419 11.58 -3.71 -25.73
N SER A 420 11.50 -4.22 -26.95
CA SER A 420 12.55 -4.95 -27.65
C SER A 420 12.71 -4.34 -29.04
N GLU A 421 13.95 -4.02 -29.42
CA GLU A 421 14.27 -3.27 -30.66
C GLU A 421 14.84 -4.14 -31.79
N GLU A 422 15.18 -5.43 -31.58
CA GLU A 422 15.74 -6.27 -32.64
C GLU A 422 14.83 -7.41 -33.13
N THR A 423 15.00 -7.72 -34.41
CA THR A 423 14.19 -8.59 -35.26
C THR A 423 13.98 -10.01 -34.70
N VAL A 424 12.84 -10.28 -34.05
CA VAL A 424 12.31 -11.65 -33.90
C VAL A 424 11.11 -11.80 -34.85
N PRO A 425 11.27 -12.43 -36.04
CA PRO A 425 10.23 -12.47 -37.07
C PRO A 425 8.95 -13.22 -36.70
N VAL A 426 8.92 -13.92 -35.55
CA VAL A 426 7.81 -14.81 -35.16
C VAL A 426 7.13 -14.38 -33.85
N PHE A 427 7.71 -13.48 -33.05
CA PHE A 427 7.09 -12.98 -31.83
C PHE A 427 7.49 -11.53 -31.61
N SER A 428 6.77 -10.59 -32.24
CA SER A 428 6.94 -9.16 -31.95
C SER A 428 6.50 -8.87 -30.51
N ASP A 429 7.47 -8.96 -29.60
CA ASP A 429 7.66 -8.17 -28.38
C ASP A 429 6.45 -8.01 -27.44
N ARG A 430 6.39 -8.89 -26.42
CA ARG A 430 5.31 -9.01 -25.42
C ARG A 430 5.80 -8.92 -23.97
N ARG A 431 7.03 -8.45 -23.71
CA ARG A 431 7.53 -8.36 -22.32
C ARG A 431 6.92 -7.14 -21.61
N PHE A 432 6.62 -7.31 -20.34
CA PHE A 432 6.09 -6.25 -19.50
C PHE A 432 6.55 -6.48 -18.06
N ALA A 433 6.60 -5.40 -17.28
CA ALA A 433 6.75 -5.47 -15.83
C ALA A 433 5.36 -5.35 -15.20
N ALA A 434 5.11 -6.09 -14.14
CA ALA A 434 4.01 -5.80 -13.24
C ALA A 434 4.53 -5.16 -11.96
N ARG A 435 3.77 -4.20 -11.45
CA ARG A 435 3.87 -3.68 -10.09
C ARG A 435 2.56 -3.97 -9.38
N VAL A 436 2.67 -4.46 -8.16
CA VAL A 436 1.55 -4.61 -7.24
C VAL A 436 1.92 -4.05 -5.88
N VAL A 437 0.99 -3.41 -5.19
CA VAL A 437 1.14 -3.03 -3.78
C VAL A 437 0.47 -4.09 -2.91
N ALA A 438 1.24 -4.72 -2.04
CA ALA A 438 0.74 -5.65 -1.02
C ALA A 438 0.58 -4.90 0.31
N GLU A 439 -0.62 -4.87 0.87
CA GLU A 439 -0.94 -4.16 2.10
C GLU A 439 -0.52 -4.97 3.34
N SER A 440 0.78 -5.01 3.61
CA SER A 440 1.33 -5.80 4.71
C SER A 440 0.98 -5.22 6.09
N PRO A 441 1.05 -6.02 7.17
CA PRO A 441 0.86 -5.54 8.53
C PRO A 441 1.81 -4.43 8.95
N VAL A 442 2.96 -4.26 8.29
CA VAL A 442 3.89 -3.16 8.58
C VAL A 442 3.69 -1.95 7.67
N GLY A 443 2.71 -1.99 6.77
CA GLY A 443 2.45 -0.97 5.76
C GLY A 443 2.58 -1.50 4.32
N PRO A 444 2.28 -0.67 3.31
CA PRO A 444 2.27 -1.11 1.91
C PRO A 444 3.67 -1.51 1.45
N ILE A 445 3.84 -2.68 0.83
CA ILE A 445 5.09 -3.13 0.21
C ILE A 445 4.91 -3.15 -1.30
N ASP A 446 5.79 -2.46 -2.02
CA ASP A 446 5.81 -2.49 -3.48
C ASP A 446 6.48 -3.79 -3.97
N VAL A 447 5.75 -4.60 -4.74
CA VAL A 447 6.20 -5.87 -5.31
C VAL A 447 6.22 -5.77 -6.84
N TYR A 448 7.36 -6.11 -7.44
CA TYR A 448 7.53 -6.10 -8.89
C TYR A 448 7.88 -7.48 -9.42
N THR A 449 7.39 -7.79 -10.62
CA THR A 449 7.75 -9.01 -11.35
C THR A 449 7.98 -8.73 -12.83
N MET A 450 9.01 -9.40 -13.38
CA MET A 450 9.52 -9.19 -14.74
C MET A 450 10.02 -10.52 -15.32
N HIS A 451 9.96 -10.61 -16.66
CA HIS A 451 10.67 -11.64 -17.41
C HIS A 451 11.39 -11.00 -18.61
N PHE A 452 12.72 -10.89 -18.56
CA PHE A 452 13.49 -10.37 -19.68
C PHE A 452 13.44 -11.31 -20.90
N CYS A 453 13.78 -10.79 -22.06
CA CYS A 453 13.85 -11.58 -23.28
C CYS A 453 15.00 -12.62 -23.21
N ALA A 454 14.69 -13.87 -23.56
CA ALA A 454 15.68 -14.95 -23.53
C ALA A 454 16.60 -14.93 -24.76
N GLY A 455 17.86 -15.34 -24.59
CA GLY A 455 18.79 -15.54 -25.71
C GLY A 455 18.33 -16.65 -26.68
N SER A 456 17.60 -17.65 -26.18
CA SER A 456 17.05 -18.78 -26.95
C SER A 456 16.08 -18.35 -28.06
N ILE A 457 15.44 -17.19 -27.92
CA ILE A 457 14.54 -16.61 -28.92
C ILE A 457 15.20 -15.49 -29.76
N GLY A 458 16.52 -15.31 -29.61
CA GLY A 458 17.33 -14.37 -30.39
C GLY A 458 17.62 -13.03 -29.72
N CYS A 459 17.30 -12.85 -28.44
CA CYS A 459 17.52 -11.58 -27.75
C CYS A 459 18.98 -11.34 -27.36
N SER A 460 19.54 -10.21 -27.77
CA SER A 460 20.93 -9.85 -27.46
C SER A 460 21.09 -9.36 -26.02
N MET A 461 22.33 -9.35 -25.52
CA MET A 461 22.61 -8.76 -24.20
C MET A 461 22.31 -7.27 -24.17
N ALA A 462 22.61 -6.54 -25.25
CA ALA A 462 22.33 -5.12 -25.37
C ALA A 462 20.82 -4.83 -25.27
N GLU A 463 20.00 -5.70 -25.83
CA GLU A 463 18.55 -5.59 -25.73
C GLU A 463 18.08 -5.80 -24.29
N ARG A 464 18.57 -6.83 -23.58
CA ARG A 464 18.32 -6.99 -22.14
C ARG A 464 18.78 -5.80 -21.30
N THR A 465 19.89 -5.16 -21.67
CA THR A 465 20.35 -3.93 -21.00
C THR A 465 19.34 -2.80 -21.13
N VAL A 466 18.79 -2.58 -22.33
CA VAL A 466 17.70 -1.60 -22.54
C VAL A 466 16.45 -1.98 -21.75
N GLN A 467 16.12 -3.27 -21.66
CA GLN A 467 15.00 -3.74 -20.85
C GLN A 467 15.19 -3.43 -19.36
N ALA A 468 16.41 -3.58 -18.85
CA ALA A 468 16.76 -3.23 -17.48
C ALA A 468 16.67 -1.72 -17.22
N GLU A 469 17.17 -0.87 -18.11
CA GLU A 469 17.05 0.59 -17.99
C GLU A 469 15.57 1.02 -17.86
N VAL A 470 14.70 0.52 -18.75
CA VAL A 470 13.28 0.85 -18.72
C VAL A 470 12.59 0.31 -17.46
N PHE A 471 13.00 -0.85 -16.97
CA PHE A 471 12.44 -1.43 -15.76
C PHE A 471 12.88 -0.68 -14.48
N ILE A 472 14.15 -0.26 -14.42
CA ILE A 472 14.66 0.61 -13.35
C ILE A 472 13.91 1.94 -13.35
N ASP A 473 13.79 2.60 -14.50
CA ASP A 473 13.02 3.85 -14.64
C ASP A 473 11.56 3.68 -14.18
N PHE A 474 10.93 2.54 -14.52
CA PHE A 474 9.58 2.23 -14.09
C PHE A 474 9.50 2.07 -12.56
N LEU A 475 10.40 1.29 -11.95
CA LEU A 475 10.42 1.12 -10.50
C LEU A 475 10.67 2.45 -9.81
N GLU A 476 11.70 3.22 -10.20
CA GLU A 476 12.03 4.51 -9.59
C GLU A 476 10.89 5.52 -9.71
N ALA A 477 10.17 5.53 -10.84
CA ALA A 477 9.04 6.45 -11.05
C ALA A 477 7.77 6.06 -10.26
N THR A 478 7.64 4.81 -9.84
CA THR A 478 6.39 4.27 -9.27
C THR A 478 6.51 3.86 -7.81
N HIS A 479 7.69 3.47 -7.34
CA HIS A 479 7.94 3.04 -5.97
C HIS A 479 7.73 4.22 -5.01
N VAL A 480 6.75 4.08 -4.12
CA VAL A 480 6.36 5.13 -3.15
C VAL A 480 6.27 4.61 -1.73
N SER A 481 6.40 3.30 -1.52
CA SER A 481 6.43 2.70 -0.19
C SER A 481 7.64 3.20 0.63
N ALA A 482 7.44 3.29 1.94
CA ALA A 482 8.47 3.58 2.93
C ALA A 482 9.37 2.36 3.24
N HIS A 483 8.97 1.18 2.76
CA HIS A 483 9.74 -0.07 2.80
C HIS A 483 10.48 -0.30 1.48
N PRO A 484 11.58 -1.09 1.48
CA PRO A 484 12.23 -1.53 0.25
C PRO A 484 11.26 -2.25 -0.69
N ALA A 485 11.40 -2.03 -2.00
CA ALA A 485 10.62 -2.78 -2.98
C ALA A 485 11.22 -4.18 -3.19
N ILE A 486 10.35 -5.15 -3.36
CA ILE A 486 10.74 -6.54 -3.60
C ILE A 486 10.53 -6.86 -5.08
N VAL A 487 11.55 -7.39 -5.73
CA VAL A 487 11.57 -7.66 -7.17
C VAL A 487 11.89 -9.12 -7.44
N GLY A 488 10.89 -9.92 -7.77
CA GLY A 488 11.10 -11.31 -8.18
C GLY A 488 10.99 -11.46 -9.69
N ALA A 489 12.04 -11.94 -10.36
CA ALA A 489 12.07 -11.98 -11.81
C ALA A 489 12.91 -13.13 -12.39
N ASP A 490 12.61 -13.48 -13.64
CA ASP A 490 13.57 -14.14 -14.53
C ASP A 490 14.27 -13.07 -15.37
N PHE A 491 15.49 -12.73 -14.97
CA PHE A 491 16.29 -11.71 -15.62
C PHE A 491 16.94 -12.21 -16.91
N ASN A 492 16.98 -13.51 -17.20
CA ASN A 492 17.76 -14.06 -18.34
C ASN A 492 19.19 -13.48 -18.44
N ALA A 493 19.74 -13.04 -17.32
CA ALA A 493 21.00 -12.34 -17.15
C ALA A 493 21.57 -12.82 -15.82
N HIS A 494 22.82 -13.27 -15.84
CA HIS A 494 23.36 -13.95 -14.68
C HIS A 494 23.96 -12.97 -13.66
N THR A 495 23.80 -13.31 -12.40
CA THR A 495 24.57 -12.72 -11.29
C THR A 495 25.93 -13.42 -11.23
N GLY A 496 27.00 -12.65 -11.07
CA GLY A 496 28.38 -13.16 -11.03
C GLY A 496 28.90 -13.12 -9.61
N THR A 497 28.80 -14.26 -8.91
CA THR A 497 29.36 -14.40 -7.56
C THR A 497 30.68 -15.16 -7.61
N ALA A 498 31.54 -14.97 -6.59
CA ALA A 498 32.89 -15.54 -6.56
C ALA A 498 32.98 -17.07 -6.79
N PRO A 499 31.95 -17.88 -6.49
CA PRO A 499 31.99 -19.30 -6.82
C PRO A 499 31.22 -19.68 -8.11
N ASP A 500 30.59 -18.76 -8.84
CA ASP A 500 29.91 -19.06 -10.12
C ASP A 500 30.88 -19.33 -11.27
N SER A 501 30.41 -20.08 -12.27
CA SER A 501 31.16 -20.41 -13.49
C SER A 501 31.62 -19.18 -14.30
N ASP A 502 30.91 -18.06 -14.19
CA ASP A 502 31.38 -16.73 -14.59
C ASP A 502 31.22 -15.78 -13.38
N PRO A 503 32.31 -15.25 -12.82
CA PRO A 503 32.27 -14.43 -11.61
C PRO A 503 31.87 -12.98 -11.88
N ASN A 504 31.59 -12.58 -13.13
CA ASN A 504 31.19 -11.21 -13.47
C ASN A 504 29.70 -11.15 -13.71
N ASN A 505 29.00 -10.17 -13.18
CA ASN A 505 27.61 -9.96 -13.54
C ASN A 505 27.44 -9.70 -15.05
N ASP A 506 26.27 -10.07 -15.57
CA ASP A 506 25.83 -9.55 -16.85
C ASP A 506 25.45 -8.05 -16.75
N PRO A 507 25.57 -7.26 -17.83
CA PRO A 507 25.31 -5.82 -17.82
C PRO A 507 23.94 -5.38 -17.24
N PRO A 508 22.81 -6.08 -17.47
CA PRO A 508 21.54 -5.76 -16.82
C PRO A 508 21.60 -5.81 -15.29
N ILE A 509 22.33 -6.77 -14.72
CA ILE A 509 22.51 -6.93 -13.27
C ILE A 509 23.40 -5.82 -12.72
N ASP A 510 24.50 -5.47 -13.43
CA ASP A 510 25.36 -4.35 -13.05
C ASP A 510 24.60 -3.02 -12.98
N LEU A 511 23.64 -2.78 -13.89
CA LEU A 511 22.80 -1.58 -13.85
C LEU A 511 21.93 -1.53 -12.61
N MET A 512 21.31 -2.65 -12.23
CA MET A 512 20.46 -2.73 -11.03
C MET A 512 21.29 -2.52 -9.76
N GLN A 513 22.48 -3.14 -9.67
CA GLN A 513 23.40 -2.90 -8.56
C GLN A 513 23.89 -1.47 -8.50
N ALA A 514 24.14 -0.83 -9.65
CA ALA A 514 24.51 0.58 -9.72
C ALA A 514 23.36 1.52 -9.28
N ALA A 515 22.10 1.09 -9.45
CA ALA A 515 20.92 1.74 -8.89
C ALA A 515 20.71 1.45 -7.38
N GLY A 516 21.63 0.70 -6.76
CA GLY A 516 21.61 0.39 -5.33
C GLY A 516 20.79 -0.85 -4.96
N TRP A 517 20.38 -1.65 -5.94
CA TRP A 517 19.67 -2.91 -5.68
C TRP A 517 20.67 -3.98 -5.24
N PHE A 518 20.21 -4.94 -4.45
CA PHE A 518 21.02 -6.11 -4.07
C PHE A 518 20.23 -7.40 -4.27
N SER A 519 20.94 -8.49 -4.55
CA SER A 519 20.33 -9.81 -4.68
C SER A 519 20.19 -10.42 -3.31
N LEU A 520 19.11 -11.13 -3.04
CA LEU A 520 19.07 -12.03 -1.87
C LEU A 520 19.92 -13.27 -2.14
N PHE A 521 20.01 -13.70 -3.40
CA PHE A 521 20.71 -14.92 -3.78
C PHE A 521 22.22 -14.73 -4.01
N ASP A 522 22.93 -14.01 -3.14
CA ASP A 522 24.37 -13.70 -3.31
C ASP A 522 25.25 -13.77 -2.03
N GLY A 523 24.66 -14.05 -0.85
CA GLY A 523 25.36 -14.02 0.43
C GLY A 523 25.80 -15.38 0.97
N PHE A 524 24.84 -16.30 1.14
CA PHE A 524 25.02 -17.56 1.86
C PHE A 524 24.91 -18.82 0.98
N ASP A 525 24.57 -18.64 -0.30
CA ASP A 525 24.11 -19.74 -1.15
C ASP A 525 25.23 -20.52 -1.81
N ALA A 526 24.89 -21.76 -2.20
CA ALA A 526 25.75 -22.58 -3.02
C ALA A 526 25.97 -21.93 -4.39
N ALA A 527 27.07 -22.27 -5.04
CA ALA A 527 27.48 -21.66 -6.29
C ALA A 527 26.83 -22.28 -7.52
N CYS A 528 26.66 -21.53 -8.60
CA CYS A 528 26.35 -22.08 -9.90
C CYS A 528 27.64 -22.42 -10.68
N ASP A 529 28.22 -23.58 -10.37
CA ASP A 529 29.48 -24.08 -10.94
C ASP A 529 29.21 -25.21 -11.96
N ALA A 530 28.63 -24.85 -13.11
CA ALA A 530 28.41 -25.80 -14.19
C ALA A 530 29.75 -26.21 -14.87
N PRO A 531 29.97 -27.49 -15.21
CA PRO A 531 29.02 -28.61 -15.18
C PRO A 531 29.01 -29.41 -13.86
N THR A 532 29.86 -29.07 -12.90
CA THR A 532 30.20 -29.83 -11.69
C THR A 532 29.15 -29.77 -10.59
N ASP A 533 28.91 -28.59 -10.05
CA ASP A 533 27.93 -28.35 -9.00
C ASP A 533 26.91 -27.32 -9.49
N ARG A 534 25.72 -27.81 -9.80
CA ARG A 534 24.61 -26.96 -10.25
C ARG A 534 23.70 -26.57 -9.10
N SER A 535 24.14 -26.75 -7.85
CA SER A 535 23.31 -26.49 -6.67
C SER A 535 23.00 -25.00 -6.44
N GLY A 536 23.68 -24.08 -7.12
CA GLY A 536 23.35 -22.65 -7.11
C GLY A 536 22.73 -22.12 -8.40
N CYS A 537 22.45 -22.97 -9.40
CA CYS A 537 21.90 -22.56 -10.69
C CYS A 537 20.36 -22.55 -10.67
N THR A 538 19.72 -21.63 -11.38
CA THR A 538 18.24 -21.58 -11.46
C THR A 538 17.72 -21.99 -12.83
N SER A 539 18.58 -22.07 -13.84
CA SER A 539 18.26 -22.51 -15.21
C SER A 539 19.27 -23.54 -15.73
N GLY A 540 18.88 -24.37 -16.70
CA GLY A 540 19.74 -25.39 -17.33
C GLY A 540 19.93 -26.64 -16.46
N ILE A 541 18.89 -27.02 -15.71
CA ILE A 541 18.93 -28.10 -14.70
C ILE A 541 17.98 -29.27 -15.02
N ALA A 542 17.33 -29.21 -16.18
CA ALA A 542 16.34 -30.17 -16.68
C ALA A 542 16.82 -31.63 -16.70
N ASP A 543 18.11 -31.85 -16.97
CA ASP A 543 18.69 -33.17 -17.14
C ASP A 543 20.05 -33.28 -16.44
N LEU A 544 20.03 -33.75 -15.19
CA LEU A 544 21.25 -34.03 -14.42
C LEU A 544 21.99 -35.29 -14.92
N THR A 545 21.45 -36.06 -15.88
CA THR A 545 22.18 -37.17 -16.51
C THR A 545 23.21 -36.69 -17.53
N MET A 546 23.05 -35.45 -18.01
CA MET A 546 24.05 -34.75 -18.81
C MET A 546 25.18 -34.29 -17.89
N MET A 547 26.21 -35.14 -17.73
CA MET A 547 27.42 -34.87 -16.93
C MET A 547 28.20 -33.61 -17.34
N ASP A 548 27.88 -32.97 -18.47
CA ASP A 548 28.68 -31.87 -19.07
C ASP A 548 27.83 -30.72 -19.63
N ASP A 549 26.66 -30.45 -19.03
CA ASP A 549 25.90 -29.24 -19.39
C ASP A 549 26.57 -28.01 -18.74
N THR A 550 27.34 -27.29 -19.55
CA THR A 550 28.04 -26.06 -19.20
C THR A 550 27.15 -24.81 -19.30
N THR A 551 25.87 -24.97 -19.66
CA THR A 551 24.95 -23.86 -19.95
C THR A 551 24.10 -23.45 -18.75
N ALA A 552 24.15 -24.20 -17.64
CA ALA A 552 23.42 -23.86 -16.43
C ALA A 552 23.92 -22.53 -15.83
N ARG A 553 22.96 -21.68 -15.42
CA ARG A 553 23.20 -20.32 -14.92
C ARG A 553 22.20 -19.97 -13.81
N ARG A 554 22.56 -18.97 -12.99
CA ARG A 554 21.67 -18.31 -12.04
C ARG A 554 21.08 -17.08 -12.71
N ILE A 555 19.83 -17.15 -13.15
CA ILE A 555 19.15 -16.06 -13.89
C ILE A 555 17.80 -15.67 -13.29
N ASP A 556 17.25 -16.49 -12.41
CA ASP A 556 16.06 -16.21 -11.62
C ASP A 556 16.51 -15.71 -10.25
N ASN A 557 16.10 -14.51 -9.85
CA ASN A 557 16.54 -13.93 -8.60
C ASN A 557 15.42 -13.13 -7.94
N ILE A 558 15.56 -12.95 -6.62
CA ILE A 558 14.84 -11.94 -5.86
C ILE A 558 15.84 -10.82 -5.57
N MET A 559 15.53 -9.62 -6.06
CA MET A 559 16.29 -8.40 -5.84
C MET A 559 15.50 -7.47 -4.92
N ILE A 560 16.22 -6.78 -4.04
CA ILE A 560 15.66 -5.72 -3.21
C ILE A 560 16.13 -4.39 -3.77
N ALA A 561 15.17 -3.52 -4.10
CA ALA A 561 15.44 -2.13 -4.42
C ALA A 561 15.29 -1.27 -3.16
N PRO A 562 16.15 -0.24 -2.97
CA PRO A 562 16.06 0.64 -1.80
C PRO A 562 14.69 1.28 -1.65
N ALA A 563 14.29 1.55 -0.41
CA ALA A 563 13.06 2.26 -0.10
C ALA A 563 13.01 3.64 -0.79
N SER A 564 11.81 4.05 -1.20
CA SER A 564 11.62 5.25 -2.02
C SER A 564 12.09 6.51 -1.30
N GLN A 565 12.88 7.32 -2.01
CA GLN A 565 13.24 8.69 -1.60
C GLN A 565 12.24 9.73 -2.12
N ILE A 566 11.27 9.31 -2.94
CA ILE A 566 10.34 10.15 -3.69
C ILE A 566 8.95 10.17 -3.02
N GLY A 567 8.67 9.18 -2.16
CA GLY A 567 7.45 9.10 -1.36
C GLY A 567 7.31 10.25 -0.34
N PRO A 568 6.08 10.52 0.13
CA PRO A 568 5.83 11.57 1.13
C PRO A 568 6.44 11.25 2.49
N ILE A 569 6.81 9.99 2.73
CA ILE A 569 7.34 9.46 3.99
C ILE A 569 8.79 9.04 3.73
N PRO A 570 9.77 9.50 4.54
CA PRO A 570 11.15 9.07 4.40
C PRO A 570 11.26 7.55 4.63
N PRO A 571 12.27 6.88 4.06
CA PRO A 571 12.56 5.48 4.37
C PRO A 571 12.57 5.24 5.88
N ILE A 572 11.88 4.20 6.34
CA ILE A 572 11.84 3.82 7.76
C ILE A 572 12.49 2.46 8.03
N SER A 573 12.73 1.67 6.99
CA SER A 573 13.25 0.31 7.10
C SER A 573 14.23 -0.07 6.00
N GLU A 574 15.12 -1.00 6.32
CA GLU A 574 15.95 -1.75 5.38
C GLU A 574 15.55 -3.22 5.39
N ALA A 575 15.92 -3.96 4.34
CA ALA A 575 15.70 -5.40 4.28
C ALA A 575 17.05 -6.13 4.39
N VAL A 576 17.06 -7.23 5.13
CA VAL A 576 18.24 -8.09 5.30
C VAL A 576 17.82 -9.54 5.06
N GLU A 577 18.62 -10.31 4.35
CA GLU A 577 18.38 -11.74 4.15
C GLU A 577 18.61 -12.52 5.46
N LEU A 578 17.67 -13.40 5.83
CA LEU A 578 17.76 -14.27 7.00
C LEU A 578 18.20 -15.68 6.60
N GLY A 579 19.49 -15.83 6.32
CA GLY A 579 20.10 -17.12 5.99
C GLY A 579 20.07 -17.45 4.49
N PRO A 580 20.50 -18.65 4.08
CA PRO A 580 20.59 -19.01 2.68
C PRO A 580 19.20 -19.11 2.04
N THR A 581 19.10 -18.56 0.85
CA THR A 581 17.99 -18.79 -0.08
C THR A 581 17.99 -20.25 -0.49
N GLN A 582 16.86 -20.91 -0.32
CA GLN A 582 16.69 -22.31 -0.71
C GLN A 582 16.13 -22.37 -2.12
N ARG A 583 16.65 -23.30 -2.91
CA ARG A 583 15.93 -23.71 -4.11
C ARG A 583 14.94 -24.78 -3.74
N PHE A 584 13.84 -24.86 -4.49
CA PHE A 584 12.98 -26.04 -4.47
C PHE A 584 13.71 -27.35 -4.89
N ALA A 585 14.99 -27.24 -5.27
CA ALA A 585 15.89 -28.32 -5.67
C ALA A 585 16.93 -28.81 -4.64
N ASP A 586 17.07 -28.17 -3.48
CA ASP A 586 18.21 -28.46 -2.60
C ASP A 586 17.98 -29.64 -1.62
N THR A 587 16.84 -30.32 -1.73
CA THR A 587 16.68 -31.66 -1.16
C THR A 587 16.91 -32.72 -2.24
N PRO A 588 18.04 -33.45 -2.25
CA PRO A 588 18.23 -34.56 -3.17
C PRO A 588 17.21 -35.65 -2.84
N PHE A 589 16.14 -35.72 -3.63
CA PHE A 589 15.17 -36.81 -3.54
C PHE A 589 15.80 -38.10 -4.08
N ALA A 590 16.24 -38.95 -3.17
CA ALA A 590 16.68 -40.30 -3.47
C ALA A 590 15.68 -41.30 -2.85
N ASP A 591 14.95 -42.07 -3.68
CA ASP A 591 14.20 -43.25 -3.21
C ASP A 591 14.60 -44.52 -4.01
N PRO A 592 14.84 -45.66 -3.33
CA PRO A 592 15.09 -46.97 -3.93
C PRO A 592 13.87 -47.84 -4.35
N ASN A 593 12.61 -47.39 -4.31
CA ASN A 593 11.44 -48.31 -4.39
C ASN A 593 10.73 -48.42 -5.77
N PRO A 594 10.23 -49.61 -6.20
CA PRO A 594 9.76 -49.88 -7.57
C PRO A 594 8.22 -49.91 -7.79
N GLU A 595 7.41 -49.23 -6.97
CA GLU A 595 5.94 -49.15 -7.19
C GLU A 595 5.46 -47.69 -7.23
N CYS A 596 5.34 -47.15 -8.44
CA CYS A 596 5.03 -45.74 -8.70
C CYS A 596 3.50 -45.50 -8.74
N HIS A 597 2.95 -44.90 -7.70
CA HIS A 597 1.59 -44.34 -7.67
C HIS A 597 1.64 -42.91 -7.09
N PHE A 598 1.08 -41.92 -7.79
CA PHE A 598 0.81 -40.59 -7.24
C PHE A 598 -0.36 -40.71 -6.28
N ASP A 599 -0.13 -40.42 -4.99
CA ASP A 599 -1.20 -40.35 -4.00
C ASP A 599 -1.56 -38.87 -3.80
N PRO A 600 -2.72 -38.40 -4.30
CA PRO A 600 -3.15 -37.03 -4.07
C PRO A 600 -3.28 -36.74 -2.57
N ARG A 601 -2.99 -35.50 -2.18
CA ARG A 601 -2.95 -35.00 -0.80
C ARG A 601 -4.13 -35.50 0.05
N LEU A 602 -3.82 -35.92 1.27
CA LEU A 602 -4.80 -36.26 2.31
C LEU A 602 -5.12 -34.98 3.12
N PRO A 603 -6.37 -34.49 3.10
CA PRO A 603 -6.83 -33.47 4.04
C PRO A 603 -6.73 -33.98 5.48
N CYS A 604 -6.47 -33.08 6.41
CA CYS A 604 -6.41 -33.40 7.84
C CYS A 604 -6.99 -32.25 8.66
N ASP A 605 -7.67 -32.59 9.75
CA ASP A 605 -8.01 -31.62 10.79
C ASP A 605 -6.91 -31.59 11.87
N ASP A 606 -6.15 -32.68 12.03
CA ASP A 606 -4.98 -32.78 12.89
C ASP A 606 -3.98 -33.87 12.43
N ASP A 607 -2.82 -33.97 13.08
CA ASP A 607 -1.77 -34.96 12.75
C ASP A 607 -2.24 -36.42 12.74
N SER A 608 -3.37 -36.74 13.38
CA SER A 608 -3.88 -38.11 13.44
C SER A 608 -4.56 -38.57 12.15
N ASP A 609 -4.98 -37.62 11.32
CA ASP A 609 -5.47 -37.88 9.96
C ASP A 609 -4.32 -38.19 8.99
N CYS A 610 -3.07 -37.96 9.41
CA CYS A 610 -1.91 -38.09 8.57
C CYS A 610 -1.20 -39.45 8.65
N PRO A 611 -0.66 -39.94 7.51
CA PRO A 611 0.21 -41.11 7.50
C PRO A 611 1.39 -40.99 8.47
N SER A 612 1.96 -42.11 8.92
CA SER A 612 3.12 -42.08 9.80
C SER A 612 4.32 -41.40 9.11
N GLY A 613 4.88 -40.39 9.78
CA GLY A 613 5.97 -39.53 9.26
C GLY A 613 5.48 -38.29 8.50
N SER A 614 4.20 -37.94 8.61
CA SER A 614 3.64 -36.66 8.16
C SER A 614 2.99 -35.91 9.31
N GLU A 615 2.91 -34.59 9.17
CA GLU A 615 2.24 -33.66 10.08
C GLU A 615 1.17 -32.88 9.32
N CYS A 616 0.11 -32.47 10.00
CA CYS A 616 -0.93 -31.63 9.43
C CYS A 616 -0.46 -30.17 9.46
N ASN A 617 -0.33 -29.53 8.29
CA ASN A 617 0.05 -28.13 8.26
C ASN A 617 -1.12 -27.19 8.64
N PRO A 618 -0.86 -25.90 8.89
CA PRO A 618 -1.89 -24.92 9.22
C PRO A 618 -2.97 -24.70 8.14
N ASN A 619 -2.84 -25.34 6.97
CA ASN A 619 -3.79 -25.28 5.87
C ASN A 619 -4.59 -26.59 5.71
N ASP A 620 -4.61 -27.45 6.74
CA ASP A 620 -5.42 -28.67 6.82
C ASP A 620 -5.03 -29.77 5.82
N PHE A 621 -3.72 -29.92 5.56
CA PHE A 621 -3.19 -31.01 4.71
C PHE A 621 -2.00 -31.75 5.33
N CYS A 622 -1.95 -33.06 5.09
CA CYS A 622 -0.86 -33.91 5.53
C CYS A 622 0.40 -33.67 4.71
N VAL A 623 1.42 -33.15 5.39
CA VAL A 623 2.72 -32.84 4.85
C VAL A 623 3.69 -33.92 5.28
N ARG A 624 4.26 -34.65 4.33
CA ARG A 624 5.20 -35.73 4.61
C ARG A 624 6.58 -35.30 4.17
N GLU A 625 7.58 -35.49 5.03
CA GLU A 625 8.99 -35.51 4.59
C GLU A 625 9.24 -36.79 3.77
N THR A 626 8.63 -36.95 2.59
CA THR A 626 8.88 -38.16 1.76
C THR A 626 8.83 -37.89 0.25
N PRO A 627 9.63 -38.65 -0.53
CA PRO A 627 10.02 -38.34 -1.91
C PRO A 627 8.93 -38.55 -2.98
N MET A 628 9.02 -37.76 -4.05
CA MET A 628 8.17 -37.86 -5.25
C MET A 628 8.55 -39.04 -6.18
N PRO A 629 7.61 -39.56 -7.00
CA PRO A 629 7.82 -40.71 -7.87
C PRO A 629 8.72 -40.40 -9.09
N CYS A 630 9.59 -41.35 -9.47
CA CYS A 630 10.48 -41.24 -10.64
C CYS A 630 10.34 -42.44 -11.60
N SER A 631 10.81 -42.24 -12.84
CA SER A 631 10.93 -43.27 -13.89
C SER A 631 12.31 -43.95 -13.87
N ILE A 632 12.34 -45.24 -14.28
CA ILE A 632 13.56 -45.94 -14.68
C ILE A 632 13.86 -45.57 -16.15
N ASP A 633 15.11 -45.25 -16.47
CA ASP A 633 15.58 -45.12 -17.86
C ASP A 633 15.45 -46.46 -18.59
N ALA A 634 14.65 -46.50 -19.65
CA ALA A 634 14.40 -47.70 -20.46
C ALA A 634 15.67 -48.23 -21.17
N ASN A 635 16.78 -47.46 -21.19
CA ASN A 635 18.05 -47.83 -21.80
C ASN A 635 19.14 -48.26 -20.80
N CYS A 636 18.84 -48.44 -19.51
CA CYS A 636 19.82 -48.84 -18.50
C CYS A 636 20.49 -50.20 -18.89
N PRO A 637 21.81 -50.23 -19.15
CA PRO A 637 22.52 -51.45 -19.52
C PRO A 637 22.46 -52.47 -18.37
N GLY A 638 22.13 -53.72 -18.67
CA GLY A 638 21.88 -54.77 -17.67
C GLY A 638 23.04 -55.15 -16.74
N ASP A 639 24.20 -54.50 -16.88
CA ASP A 639 25.42 -54.75 -16.11
C ASP A 639 25.70 -53.67 -15.05
N ILE A 640 24.86 -52.63 -14.95
CA ILE A 640 24.99 -51.54 -13.95
C ILE A 640 24.00 -51.79 -12.81
N ALA A 641 24.43 -51.57 -11.55
CA ALA A 641 23.55 -51.73 -10.39
C ALA A 641 22.35 -50.76 -10.49
N PRO A 642 21.11 -51.16 -10.15
CA PRO A 642 19.91 -50.32 -10.29
C PRO A 642 20.02 -48.96 -9.58
N GLU A 643 20.81 -48.91 -8.51
CA GLU A 643 21.08 -47.70 -7.73
C GLU A 643 21.86 -46.62 -8.49
N SER A 644 22.58 -47.02 -9.55
CA SER A 644 23.37 -46.17 -10.44
C SER A 644 22.63 -45.72 -11.71
N CYS A 645 21.38 -46.14 -11.90
CA CYS A 645 20.48 -45.71 -12.99
C CYS A 645 19.32 -44.84 -12.46
N ARG A 646 19.50 -44.15 -11.32
CA ARG A 646 18.49 -43.28 -10.72
C ARG A 646 18.54 -41.91 -11.40
N THR A 647 17.42 -41.49 -11.99
CA THR A 647 17.22 -40.13 -12.52
C THR A 647 16.42 -39.31 -11.51
N THR A 648 16.98 -38.20 -11.04
CA THR A 648 16.22 -37.16 -10.33
C THR A 648 15.37 -36.43 -11.37
N LEU A 649 14.04 -36.51 -11.24
CA LEU A 649 13.10 -35.85 -12.13
C LEU A 649 12.77 -34.45 -11.62
N TRP A 650 13.20 -33.43 -12.35
CA TRP A 650 12.86 -32.04 -12.08
C TRP A 650 11.53 -31.67 -12.75
N ILE A 651 10.71 -30.87 -12.06
CA ILE A 651 9.37 -30.46 -12.53
C ILE A 651 9.48 -29.47 -13.72
N SER A 652 10.59 -28.73 -13.81
CA SER A 652 10.84 -27.67 -14.81
C SER A 652 12.36 -27.52 -15.12
N ASP A 653 12.69 -26.94 -16.28
CA ASP A 653 14.06 -26.58 -16.68
C ASP A 653 14.60 -25.37 -15.88
N HIS A 654 13.71 -24.65 -15.20
CA HIS A 654 14.00 -23.63 -14.22
C HIS A 654 13.55 -24.10 -12.83
N VAL A 655 14.30 -23.71 -11.80
CA VAL A 655 13.90 -23.96 -10.40
C VAL A 655 13.70 -22.63 -9.71
N GLY A 656 12.57 -22.51 -9.03
CA GLY A 656 12.26 -21.35 -8.21
C GLY A 656 13.21 -21.22 -7.01
N VAL A 657 13.31 -20.00 -6.54
CA VAL A 657 14.10 -19.60 -5.37
C VAL A 657 13.16 -19.13 -4.28
N GLU A 658 13.47 -19.50 -3.05
CA GLU A 658 12.81 -19.09 -1.82
C GLU A 658 13.82 -18.35 -0.95
N SER A 659 13.45 -17.14 -0.54
CA SER A 659 14.25 -16.36 0.41
C SER A 659 13.37 -15.87 1.56
N THR A 660 13.98 -15.76 2.74
CA THR A 660 13.37 -15.08 3.88
C THR A 660 14.07 -13.75 4.09
N ILE A 661 13.32 -12.65 4.09
CA ILE A 661 13.84 -11.32 4.39
C ILE A 661 13.30 -10.81 5.72
N GLU A 662 14.14 -10.11 6.46
CA GLU A 662 13.76 -9.31 7.62
C GLU A 662 13.72 -7.85 7.22
N ILE A 663 12.52 -7.25 7.30
CA ILE A 663 12.34 -5.81 7.26
C ILE A 663 12.67 -5.30 8.66
N GLN A 664 13.77 -4.55 8.78
CA GLN A 664 14.26 -3.99 10.02
C GLN A 664 14.17 -2.47 10.01
N ARG A 665 14.02 -1.85 11.19
CA ARG A 665 14.01 -0.39 11.30
C ARG A 665 15.38 0.17 10.89
N LEU A 666 15.39 1.24 10.10
CA LEU A 666 16.63 1.95 9.80
C LEU A 666 17.27 2.49 11.10
N PRO A 667 18.60 2.45 11.22
CA PRO A 667 19.33 2.84 12.43
C PRO A 667 19.28 4.34 12.78
#